data_AF-A0A976FN17-F1
#
_entry.id   AF-A0A976FN17-F1
#
_cell.length_a   1.000
_cell.length_b   1.000
_cell.length_c   1.000
_cell.angle_alpha   90.00
_cell.angle_beta   90.00
_cell.angle_gamma   90.00
#
_symmetry.space_group_name_H-M   'P 1'
#
loop_
_entity.id
_entity.type
_entity.pdbx_description
1 polymer ?
#
loop_
_entity_poly.entity_id
_entity_poly.type
_entity_poly.pdbx_seq_one_letter_code
_entity_poly.pdbx_strand_id
1 'polypeptide(L)'
;MRINFVPLIVTALIVAGADSALVPPATASNLRNALDAHSNVQSPAAPCADNRVRNEADERMENMISPLKKIFQPSQSKLKKLLAKVVEADNFWAEPIYVDELNQLVQEHKMGSRSLRNDLFASWEKSGLSFEDMQHELQHTKPMLSIKDLTILHDYFRHVYTKRNPILNASKGNKIHKYIILLVDAQRKSDTKNLATANLNDLLATLKFHRVTVSEAFKLLYYGKSASDVIQSQYLTVLEQYITLLYKPTTLLKTLASHFGEASVAEALEMVSRTRVDLQDFVTKLQSEQFATWDKLCNPGGGRYSKAIRDVVSGFDDLLNLKSALLENPRFLALWKYIKRARVSGDSLSLMETVTTGMDETIMYLSILADAAEHLSSRKLAIELQNEGIADLVNKYDDPVKFFRQLKLGTKPVEALQSKNFWIFQRYLEAKNVQDPHMTILEALVGCYREIPVAKALGTASKDMQKLIRLLRAKLFSWWFQTRHYSPSIVVRMYDLEKNGINEASYTILKGYTSYFNAKQKVEDNFIATLENGMGGKKKLARVLNSQSNGDRSSKALLKMLFEGLATSHANVIKDLQIGSTVENIVLSDDFWMLEEYVAALKRSRDVDTTPVALLIKFFDNSIVAEGLAQLGKMDIKKERVHQLQRDQFAMWLKDLSWVKAQFTTTRMNMRFRLLSIDFCNSLTEFLKSCENASKFDTIMMALTENLDMYLTFVAEAIKAEKGLLAKQLKKMLILYWMKQKKNFESVKELVTSVEEGLKNSILEKYRLELRKS
;
A
#
# COMPACT_ATOMS: atom_id res chain seq x y z
N MET A 1 -30.65 19.37 22.00
CA MET A 1 -31.15 17.98 21.98
C MET A 1 -30.57 17.27 20.76
N ARG A 2 -30.69 15.94 20.67
CA ARG A 2 -30.53 15.18 19.40
C ARG A 2 -31.71 15.59 18.45
N ILE A 3 -31.69 15.40 17.13
CA ILE A 3 -31.74 14.11 16.41
C ILE A 3 -31.24 14.27 14.95
N ASN A 4 -30.66 13.18 14.44
CA ASN A 4 -30.10 12.93 13.10
C ASN A 4 -31.12 13.07 11.94
N PHE A 5 -30.65 13.23 10.68
CA PHE A 5 -31.08 12.35 9.57
C PHE A 5 -30.19 12.40 8.29
N VAL A 6 -29.53 11.27 7.99
CA VAL A 6 -28.76 10.82 6.79
C VAL A 6 -28.72 9.27 6.95
N PRO A 7 -28.83 8.33 5.96
CA PRO A 7 -28.00 8.27 4.72
C PRO A 7 -28.49 7.43 3.47
N LEU A 8 -27.65 7.40 2.39
CA LEU A 8 -27.54 6.38 1.28
C LEU A 8 -28.73 6.30 0.26
N ILE A 9 -28.68 5.76 -0.99
CA ILE A 9 -27.76 4.92 -1.83
C ILE A 9 -28.19 5.14 -3.35
N VAL A 10 -27.51 4.92 -4.51
CA VAL A 10 -26.13 4.51 -4.96
C VAL A 10 -25.89 4.82 -6.48
N THR A 11 -24.75 4.36 -7.06
CA THR A 11 -24.23 4.34 -8.47
C THR A 11 -25.08 3.56 -9.52
N ALA A 12 -24.87 3.51 -10.87
CA ALA A 12 -23.83 3.92 -11.86
C ALA A 12 -24.48 4.20 -13.28
N LEU A 13 -23.84 4.49 -14.45
CA LEU A 13 -22.64 3.93 -15.15
C LEU A 13 -22.31 4.74 -16.46
N ILE A 14 -21.28 4.31 -17.24
CA ILE A 14 -20.75 4.78 -18.57
C ILE A 14 -19.83 6.02 -18.52
N VAL A 15 -18.59 6.16 -19.05
CA VAL A 15 -17.56 5.38 -19.83
C VAL A 15 -17.20 6.02 -21.20
N ALA A 16 -15.90 6.39 -21.35
CA ALA A 16 -15.19 6.88 -22.57
C ALA A 16 -15.67 8.24 -23.17
N GLY A 17 -14.87 9.01 -23.94
CA GLY A 17 -13.41 8.95 -24.19
C GLY A 17 -12.94 9.82 -25.39
N ALA A 18 -11.73 10.40 -25.28
CA ALA A 18 -10.92 11.06 -26.34
C ALA A 18 -11.28 12.48 -26.89
N ASP A 19 -10.21 13.29 -26.97
CA ASP A 19 -9.79 14.31 -27.96
C ASP A 19 -10.54 15.60 -28.36
N SER A 20 -9.75 16.68 -28.25
CA SER A 20 -9.61 17.85 -29.14
C SER A 20 -10.49 19.10 -28.94
N ALA A 21 -9.92 20.25 -29.31
CA ALA A 21 -10.34 21.59 -28.89
C ALA A 21 -11.08 22.39 -29.96
N LEU A 22 -11.87 23.39 -29.55
CA LEU A 22 -11.91 24.76 -30.11
C LEU A 22 -12.78 25.71 -29.24
N VAL A 23 -12.81 27.01 -29.60
CA VAL A 23 -13.21 28.19 -28.81
C VAL A 23 -13.73 29.28 -29.79
N PRO A 24 -14.42 30.40 -29.44
CA PRO A 24 -15.52 30.75 -28.48
C PRO A 24 -16.84 30.98 -29.32
N PRO A 25 -17.83 31.92 -29.07
CA PRO A 25 -18.07 32.89 -27.98
C PRO A 25 -19.53 33.18 -27.49
N ALA A 26 -19.59 34.04 -26.46
CA ALA A 26 -20.53 35.18 -26.27
C ALA A 26 -21.76 35.10 -25.32
N THR A 27 -21.86 36.18 -24.52
CA THR A 27 -23.07 36.87 -23.98
C THR A 27 -24.09 36.16 -23.08
N ALA A 28 -23.85 36.32 -21.77
CA ALA A 28 -24.77 36.79 -20.73
C ALA A 28 -26.28 37.01 -21.04
N SER A 29 -27.14 36.39 -20.21
CA SER A 29 -28.35 37.03 -19.63
C SER A 29 -28.83 36.27 -18.38
N ASN A 30 -29.84 36.82 -17.69
CA ASN A 30 -30.74 36.15 -16.74
C ASN A 30 -30.14 35.61 -15.42
N LEU A 31 -29.76 36.51 -14.50
CA LEU A 31 -29.72 36.20 -13.06
C LEU A 31 -30.16 37.41 -12.20
N ARG A 32 -31.35 37.95 -12.50
CA ARG A 32 -31.92 39.14 -11.83
C ARG A 32 -33.27 38.92 -11.12
N ASN A 33 -33.87 37.73 -11.24
CA ASN A 33 -35.20 37.41 -10.70
C ASN A 33 -35.13 36.21 -9.72
N ALA A 34 -34.55 36.39 -8.53
CA ALA A 34 -34.45 35.33 -7.53
C ALA A 34 -34.28 35.81 -6.07
N LEU A 35 -34.69 37.05 -5.73
CA LEU A 35 -34.41 37.63 -4.40
C LEU A 35 -35.48 38.63 -3.90
N ASP A 36 -36.75 38.39 -4.24
CA ASP A 36 -37.92 39.14 -3.73
C ASP A 36 -39.06 38.17 -3.31
N ALA A 37 -38.94 37.58 -2.12
CA ALA A 37 -40.06 36.93 -1.41
C ALA A 37 -39.71 36.65 0.06
N HIS A 38 -40.55 37.16 0.99
CA HIS A 38 -40.45 37.02 2.46
C HIS A 38 -39.18 37.66 3.10
N SER A 39 -39.27 38.41 4.20
CA SER A 39 -40.30 38.41 5.25
C SER A 39 -40.63 39.80 5.81
N ASN A 40 -41.93 40.10 5.94
CA ASN A 40 -42.41 41.12 6.88
C ASN A 40 -42.21 40.63 8.33
N VAL A 41 -41.62 41.44 9.19
CA VAL A 41 -41.76 41.36 10.66
C VAL A 41 -41.93 42.79 11.20
N GLN A 42 -42.83 42.96 12.17
CA GLN A 42 -43.27 44.28 12.64
C GLN A 42 -42.28 44.93 13.62
N SER A 43 -42.20 46.27 13.58
CA SER A 43 -41.48 47.05 14.59
C SER A 43 -42.31 47.22 15.87
N PRO A 44 -41.71 47.08 17.07
CA PRO A 44 -42.27 47.67 18.29
C PRO A 44 -41.96 49.19 18.33
N ALA A 45 -42.90 49.99 18.85
CA ALA A 45 -42.70 51.43 19.01
C ALA A 45 -41.90 51.78 20.28
N ALA A 46 -41.08 52.82 20.21
CA ALA A 46 -40.30 53.40 21.31
C ALA A 46 -40.27 54.94 21.19
N PRO A 47 -40.04 55.71 22.27
CA PRO A 47 -40.73 57.00 22.45
C PRO A 47 -40.05 58.24 21.86
N CYS A 48 -40.79 59.35 21.93
CA CYS A 48 -40.38 60.70 21.51
C CYS A 48 -39.05 61.16 22.15
N ALA A 49 -38.27 61.93 21.39
CA ALA A 49 -37.04 62.54 21.87
C ALA A 49 -37.26 63.67 22.89
N ASP A 50 -36.34 63.80 23.83
CA ASP A 50 -36.33 64.80 24.90
C ASP A 50 -35.93 66.20 24.37
N ASN A 51 -36.63 67.25 24.80
CA ASN A 51 -36.29 68.66 24.52
C ASN A 51 -34.85 69.02 24.95
N ARG A 52 -34.26 68.28 25.89
CA ARG A 52 -32.84 68.39 26.28
C ARG A 52 -31.88 68.29 25.09
N VAL A 53 -32.19 67.48 24.07
CA VAL A 53 -31.37 67.34 22.85
C VAL A 53 -31.37 68.62 22.02
N ARG A 54 -32.49 69.37 22.03
CA ARG A 54 -32.63 70.63 21.29
C ARG A 54 -31.76 71.73 21.91
N ASN A 55 -31.80 71.86 23.23
CA ASN A 55 -30.97 72.82 23.95
C ASN A 55 -29.47 72.54 23.79
N GLU A 56 -29.04 71.26 23.76
CA GLU A 56 -27.64 70.92 23.45
C GLU A 56 -27.24 71.26 22.00
N ALA A 57 -28.18 71.22 21.04
CA ALA A 57 -27.91 71.63 19.67
C ALA A 57 -27.74 73.16 19.55
N ASP A 58 -28.63 73.93 20.17
CA ASP A 58 -28.57 75.40 20.19
C ASP A 58 -27.32 75.92 20.91
N GLU A 59 -26.97 75.32 22.06
CA GLU A 59 -25.73 75.66 22.79
C GLU A 59 -24.48 75.33 21.97
N ARG A 60 -24.44 74.18 21.28
CA ARG A 60 -23.34 73.87 20.35
C ARG A 60 -23.28 74.88 19.21
N MET A 61 -24.42 75.21 18.59
CA MET A 61 -24.48 76.12 17.44
C MET A 61 -23.94 77.53 17.78
N GLU A 62 -24.34 78.15 18.89
CA GLU A 62 -23.80 79.47 19.24
C GLU A 62 -22.33 79.39 19.72
N ASN A 63 -21.88 78.25 20.26
CA ASN A 63 -20.44 77.99 20.48
C ASN A 63 -19.64 77.85 19.16
N MET A 64 -20.25 77.41 18.05
CA MET A 64 -19.62 77.44 16.72
C MET A 64 -19.54 78.86 16.13
N ILE A 65 -20.58 79.66 16.34
CA ILE A 65 -20.76 80.96 15.68
C ILE A 65 -20.02 82.08 16.44
N SER A 66 -19.92 82.00 17.78
CA SER A 66 -19.26 82.99 18.63
C SER A 66 -17.80 83.31 18.26
N PRO A 67 -16.92 82.33 17.95
CA PRO A 67 -15.58 82.62 17.42
C PRO A 67 -15.61 83.37 16.08
N LEU A 68 -16.44 82.94 15.14
CA LEU A 68 -16.53 83.52 13.78
C LEU A 68 -17.04 84.97 13.81
N LYS A 69 -18.03 85.27 14.68
CA LYS A 69 -18.51 86.62 14.99
C LYS A 69 -17.38 87.58 15.43
N LYS A 70 -16.29 87.05 16.01
CA LYS A 70 -15.17 87.84 16.55
C LYS A 70 -14.02 88.06 15.56
N ILE A 71 -13.88 87.21 14.55
CA ILE A 71 -12.82 87.26 13.53
C ILE A 71 -13.20 88.21 12.38
N PHE A 72 -14.45 88.19 11.92
CA PHE A 72 -14.89 88.86 10.69
C PHE A 72 -15.57 90.24 10.88
N GLN A 73 -15.03 91.09 11.76
CA GLN A 73 -15.59 92.45 11.94
C GLN A 73 -15.65 93.31 10.66
N PRO A 74 -14.66 93.30 9.74
CA PRO A 74 -14.67 94.18 8.56
C PRO A 74 -15.69 93.83 7.45
N SER A 75 -16.28 92.62 7.45
CA SER A 75 -16.98 92.06 6.26
C SER A 75 -18.38 91.51 6.57
N GLN A 76 -19.13 92.16 7.45
CA GLN A 76 -20.37 91.60 7.98
C GLN A 76 -21.50 91.39 6.96
N SER A 77 -21.60 92.16 5.86
CA SER A 77 -22.79 92.13 4.99
C SER A 77 -22.94 90.85 4.16
N LYS A 78 -21.85 90.39 3.51
CA LYS A 78 -21.84 89.14 2.73
C LYS A 78 -21.94 87.92 3.66
N LEU A 79 -21.22 87.95 4.80
CA LEU A 79 -21.22 86.86 5.78
C LEU A 79 -22.54 86.69 6.54
N LYS A 80 -23.21 87.79 6.95
CA LYS A 80 -24.56 87.73 7.57
C LYS A 80 -25.60 87.15 6.62
N LYS A 81 -25.53 87.46 5.31
CA LYS A 81 -26.44 86.88 4.31
C LYS A 81 -26.21 85.39 4.07
N LEU A 82 -24.97 84.89 4.19
CA LEU A 82 -24.69 83.45 4.18
C LEU A 82 -25.23 82.78 5.45
N LEU A 83 -24.87 83.29 6.63
CA LEU A 83 -25.27 82.72 7.91
C LEU A 83 -26.80 82.73 8.11
N ALA A 84 -27.51 83.73 7.61
CA ALA A 84 -28.99 83.74 7.63
C ALA A 84 -29.58 82.57 6.83
N LYS A 85 -29.07 82.27 5.63
CA LYS A 85 -29.53 81.12 4.83
C LYS A 85 -29.25 79.77 5.50
N VAL A 86 -28.13 79.64 6.22
CA VAL A 86 -27.82 78.43 7.01
C VAL A 86 -28.84 78.24 8.15
N VAL A 87 -29.34 79.33 8.73
CA VAL A 87 -30.33 79.30 9.83
C VAL A 87 -31.77 79.11 9.32
N GLU A 88 -32.10 79.48 8.08
CA GLU A 88 -33.42 79.22 7.47
C GLU A 88 -33.56 77.80 6.90
N ALA A 89 -32.47 77.04 6.77
CA ALA A 89 -32.46 75.66 6.29
C ALA A 89 -32.60 74.67 7.46
N ASP A 90 -33.85 74.38 7.87
CA ASP A 90 -34.21 73.57 9.06
C ASP A 90 -33.95 72.04 8.90
N ASN A 91 -32.87 71.65 8.20
CA ASN A 91 -32.43 70.27 7.95
C ASN A 91 -30.95 70.08 8.30
N PHE A 92 -30.65 69.08 9.11
CA PHE A 92 -29.32 68.87 9.72
C PHE A 92 -28.31 68.16 8.78
N TRP A 93 -28.16 68.63 7.55
CA TRP A 93 -27.11 68.22 6.61
C TRP A 93 -26.67 69.44 5.80
N ALA A 94 -25.36 69.69 5.70
CA ALA A 94 -24.84 70.79 4.90
C ALA A 94 -25.05 70.51 3.41
N GLU A 95 -25.72 71.40 2.68
CA GLU A 95 -25.73 71.33 1.22
C GLU A 95 -24.35 71.71 0.65
N PRO A 96 -23.88 71.03 -0.43
CA PRO A 96 -22.57 71.27 -1.06
C PRO A 96 -22.27 72.75 -1.41
N ILE A 97 -23.33 73.53 -1.62
CA ILE A 97 -23.30 74.97 -1.93
C ILE A 97 -22.41 75.74 -0.95
N TYR A 98 -22.48 75.44 0.35
CA TYR A 98 -21.75 76.18 1.37
C TYR A 98 -20.24 75.93 1.34
N VAL A 99 -19.78 74.74 0.93
CA VAL A 99 -18.34 74.44 0.81
C VAL A 99 -17.73 75.20 -0.37
N ASP A 100 -18.42 75.27 -1.50
CA ASP A 100 -17.95 76.03 -2.66
C ASP A 100 -18.11 77.55 -2.48
N GLU A 101 -19.13 78.06 -1.77
CA GLU A 101 -19.19 79.48 -1.35
C GLU A 101 -18.08 79.85 -0.34
N LEU A 102 -17.72 78.97 0.60
CA LEU A 102 -16.60 79.20 1.52
C LEU A 102 -15.26 79.24 0.77
N ASN A 103 -15.06 78.29 -0.16
CA ASN A 103 -13.90 78.27 -1.05
C ASN A 103 -13.85 79.53 -1.93
N GLN A 104 -14.97 80.00 -2.48
CA GLN A 104 -15.04 81.23 -3.26
C GLN A 104 -14.66 82.45 -2.41
N LEU A 105 -15.16 82.58 -1.17
CA LEU A 105 -14.75 83.64 -0.24
C LEU A 105 -13.24 83.64 0.02
N VAL A 106 -12.64 82.46 0.23
CA VAL A 106 -11.19 82.27 0.43
C VAL A 106 -10.38 82.66 -0.82
N GLN A 107 -10.89 82.39 -2.03
CA GLN A 107 -10.27 82.81 -3.29
C GLN A 107 -10.40 84.32 -3.52
N GLU A 108 -11.61 84.89 -3.39
CA GLU A 108 -11.91 86.31 -3.63
C GLU A 108 -11.05 87.26 -2.79
N HIS A 109 -10.76 86.89 -1.54
CA HIS A 109 -10.08 87.77 -0.56
C HIS A 109 -8.54 87.60 -0.51
N LYS A 110 -7.92 86.94 -1.50
CA LYS A 110 -6.48 86.65 -1.53
C LYS A 110 -5.94 86.09 -0.19
N MET A 111 -6.63 85.12 0.42
CA MET A 111 -6.37 84.67 1.81
C MET A 111 -5.07 83.84 1.99
N GLY A 112 -3.91 84.46 1.73
CA GLY A 112 -2.60 83.92 2.08
C GLY A 112 -2.33 83.88 3.59
N SER A 113 -3.15 84.57 4.41
CA SER A 113 -2.96 84.65 5.86
C SER A 113 -3.11 83.29 6.54
N ARG A 114 -1.98 82.78 7.03
CA ARG A 114 -1.90 81.57 7.86
C ARG A 114 -2.67 81.71 9.18
N SER A 115 -2.88 82.94 9.68
CA SER A 115 -3.75 83.19 10.84
C SER A 115 -5.17 82.78 10.52
N LEU A 116 -5.77 83.32 9.45
CA LEU A 116 -7.19 83.13 9.17
C LEU A 116 -7.56 81.66 8.92
N ARG A 117 -6.66 80.87 8.33
CA ARG A 117 -6.76 79.40 8.27
C ARG A 117 -6.69 78.77 9.67
N ASN A 118 -5.72 79.13 10.51
CA ASN A 118 -5.64 78.67 11.89
C ASN A 118 -6.87 79.05 12.74
N ASP A 119 -7.44 80.24 12.52
CA ASP A 119 -8.59 80.74 13.26
C ASP A 119 -9.87 79.98 12.86
N LEU A 120 -10.03 79.66 11.57
CA LEU A 120 -11.06 78.75 11.06
C LEU A 120 -10.91 77.33 11.61
N PHE A 121 -9.71 76.74 11.54
CA PHE A 121 -9.42 75.42 12.08
C PHE A 121 -9.62 75.34 13.60
N ALA A 122 -9.31 76.40 14.36
CA ALA A 122 -9.59 76.50 15.78
C ALA A 122 -11.10 76.64 16.08
N SER A 123 -11.89 77.14 15.13
CA SER A 123 -13.36 77.13 15.21
C SER A 123 -13.92 75.72 14.97
N TRP A 124 -13.35 74.97 14.02
CA TRP A 124 -13.69 73.55 13.78
C TRP A 124 -13.26 72.63 14.95
N GLU A 125 -12.08 72.86 15.55
CA GLU A 125 -11.65 72.15 16.76
C GLU A 125 -12.64 72.41 17.93
N LYS A 126 -13.14 73.65 18.06
CA LYS A 126 -14.13 74.05 19.07
C LYS A 126 -15.54 73.49 18.81
N SER A 127 -15.94 73.35 17.55
CA SER A 127 -17.24 72.74 17.21
C SER A 127 -17.25 71.23 17.37
N GLY A 128 -16.11 70.61 17.71
CA GLY A 128 -15.95 69.16 17.75
C GLY A 128 -15.91 68.51 16.37
N LEU A 129 -15.78 69.29 15.29
CA LEU A 129 -15.70 68.76 13.92
C LEU A 129 -14.39 67.97 13.78
N SER A 130 -14.49 66.66 13.70
CA SER A 130 -13.31 65.80 13.65
C SER A 130 -12.62 65.86 12.28
N PHE A 131 -11.40 65.35 12.22
CA PHE A 131 -10.71 65.17 10.95
C PHE A 131 -11.50 64.26 9.99
N GLU A 132 -12.22 63.28 10.53
CA GLU A 132 -13.04 62.34 9.76
C GLU A 132 -14.26 63.03 9.18
N ASP A 133 -14.88 63.96 9.91
CA ASP A 133 -16.05 64.72 9.42
C ASP A 133 -15.61 65.67 8.29
N MET A 134 -14.46 66.35 8.45
CA MET A 134 -13.89 67.20 7.40
C MET A 134 -13.44 66.39 6.17
N GLN A 135 -12.89 65.19 6.37
CA GLN A 135 -12.58 64.25 5.29
C GLN A 135 -13.86 63.77 4.60
N HIS A 136 -14.89 63.41 5.36
CA HIS A 136 -16.17 62.94 4.86
C HIS A 136 -16.85 64.00 3.99
N GLU A 137 -16.92 65.25 4.46
CA GLU A 137 -17.50 66.39 3.75
C GLU A 137 -16.82 66.65 2.39
N LEU A 138 -15.48 66.65 2.38
CA LEU A 138 -14.68 66.83 1.16
C LEU A 138 -14.71 65.61 0.22
N GLN A 139 -15.05 64.43 0.71
CA GLN A 139 -15.26 63.22 -0.10
C GLN A 139 -16.70 63.04 -0.59
N HIS A 140 -17.70 63.52 0.16
CA HIS A 140 -19.12 63.51 -0.22
C HIS A 140 -19.40 64.49 -1.35
N THR A 141 -18.79 65.67 -1.30
CA THR A 141 -18.94 66.69 -2.35
C THR A 141 -18.23 66.29 -3.65
N LYS A 142 -17.09 65.58 -3.58
CA LYS A 142 -16.26 65.23 -4.74
C LYS A 142 -15.62 63.83 -4.56
N PRO A 143 -15.92 62.82 -5.42
CA PRO A 143 -15.33 61.47 -5.30
C PRO A 143 -13.82 61.41 -5.59
N MET A 144 -13.23 62.53 -6.01
CA MET A 144 -11.79 62.73 -6.08
C MET A 144 -11.44 64.10 -5.50
N LEU A 145 -10.64 64.09 -4.43
CA LEU A 145 -10.04 65.30 -3.85
C LEU A 145 -9.08 65.95 -4.83
N SER A 146 -9.20 67.26 -5.01
CA SER A 146 -8.26 68.08 -5.78
C SER A 146 -7.03 68.46 -4.94
N ILE A 147 -6.05 69.08 -5.60
CA ILE A 147 -4.88 69.71 -4.95
C ILE A 147 -5.31 70.69 -3.84
N LYS A 148 -6.42 71.43 -4.02
CA LYS A 148 -6.93 72.38 -3.01
C LYS A 148 -7.45 71.65 -1.78
N ASP A 149 -8.26 70.60 -1.98
CA ASP A 149 -8.90 69.85 -0.89
C ASP A 149 -7.85 69.06 -0.08
N LEU A 150 -6.86 68.46 -0.77
CA LEU A 150 -5.69 67.84 -0.14
C LEU A 150 -4.83 68.84 0.66
N THR A 151 -4.73 70.10 0.22
CA THR A 151 -4.03 71.15 0.97
C THR A 151 -4.80 71.52 2.23
N ILE A 152 -6.12 71.73 2.12
CA ILE A 152 -7.00 72.06 3.26
C ILE A 152 -6.99 70.92 4.30
N LEU A 153 -7.08 69.66 3.86
CA LEU A 153 -7.00 68.49 4.74
C LEU A 153 -5.63 68.37 5.42
N HIS A 154 -4.53 68.60 4.70
CA HIS A 154 -3.20 68.56 5.32
C HIS A 154 -3.00 69.70 6.33
N ASP A 155 -3.38 70.92 5.99
CA ASP A 155 -3.32 72.07 6.90
C ASP A 155 -4.19 71.85 8.15
N TYR A 156 -5.41 71.29 8.01
CA TYR A 156 -6.28 70.97 9.14
C TYR A 156 -5.73 69.83 9.99
N PHE A 157 -5.26 68.75 9.36
CA PHE A 157 -4.54 67.66 10.03
C PHE A 157 -3.39 68.23 10.87
N ARG A 158 -2.55 69.08 10.28
CA ARG A 158 -1.40 69.69 10.95
C ARG A 158 -1.84 70.58 12.11
N HIS A 159 -2.92 71.35 11.96
CA HIS A 159 -3.47 72.20 13.02
C HIS A 159 -3.95 71.38 14.23
N VAL A 160 -4.76 70.34 13.99
CA VAL A 160 -5.31 69.46 15.04
C VAL A 160 -4.20 68.63 15.69
N TYR A 161 -3.32 68.03 14.89
CA TYR A 161 -2.38 67.03 15.38
C TYR A 161 -1.03 67.59 15.89
N THR A 162 -0.64 68.84 15.61
CA THR A 162 0.61 69.42 16.17
C THR A 162 0.45 70.02 17.58
N LYS A 163 -0.69 70.62 17.93
CA LYS A 163 -0.92 71.22 19.27
C LYS A 163 -1.05 70.19 20.40
N ARG A 164 -1.55 69.00 20.05
CA ARG A 164 -2.17 67.97 20.90
C ARG A 164 -1.34 67.13 21.90
N ASN A 165 -0.06 66.93 21.57
CA ASN A 165 0.62 65.60 21.68
C ASN A 165 -0.31 64.39 21.37
N PRO A 166 -1.07 64.38 20.25
CA PRO A 166 -2.36 63.70 20.17
C PRO A 166 -2.36 62.37 19.41
N ILE A 167 -1.23 61.97 18.83
CA ILE A 167 -1.12 60.78 17.97
C ILE A 167 -1.51 59.49 18.74
N LEU A 168 -1.23 59.45 20.04
CA LEU A 168 -1.64 58.40 20.98
C LEU A 168 -3.14 58.37 21.31
N ASN A 169 -3.90 59.40 20.93
CA ASN A 169 -5.36 59.42 20.97
C ASN A 169 -5.97 59.25 19.57
N ALA A 170 -5.33 59.75 18.52
CA ALA A 170 -5.71 59.52 17.12
C ALA A 170 -5.67 58.03 16.74
N SER A 171 -4.71 57.28 17.28
CA SER A 171 -4.57 55.83 17.13
C SER A 171 -5.82 55.05 17.53
N LYS A 172 -6.59 55.55 18.51
CA LYS A 172 -7.79 54.87 19.06
C LYS A 172 -9.00 54.88 18.12
N GLY A 173 -8.97 55.65 17.02
CA GLY A 173 -10.09 55.82 16.09
C GLY A 173 -9.80 55.45 14.63
N ASN A 174 -8.69 54.75 14.34
CA ASN A 174 -8.20 54.46 12.99
C ASN A 174 -8.02 55.71 12.09
N LYS A 175 -7.85 56.88 12.71
CA LYS A 175 -7.88 58.21 12.08
C LYS A 175 -6.72 58.42 11.10
N ILE A 176 -5.51 58.10 11.57
CA ILE A 176 -4.27 58.20 10.79
C ILE A 176 -4.27 57.23 9.60
N HIS A 177 -4.86 56.03 9.75
CA HIS A 177 -4.99 55.08 8.64
C HIS A 177 -5.80 55.67 7.48
N LYS A 178 -7.00 56.22 7.76
CA LYS A 178 -7.85 56.88 6.75
C LYS A 178 -7.11 57.99 5.99
N TYR A 179 -6.28 58.77 6.69
CA TYR A 179 -5.48 59.81 6.05
C TYR A 179 -4.34 59.24 5.19
N ILE A 180 -3.68 58.15 5.61
CA ILE A 180 -2.63 57.51 4.81
C ILE A 180 -3.20 56.82 3.55
N ILE A 181 -4.38 56.19 3.64
CA ILE A 181 -5.12 55.69 2.46
C ILE A 181 -5.25 56.81 1.43
N LEU A 182 -5.85 57.92 1.86
CA LEU A 182 -6.15 59.11 1.07
C LEU A 182 -4.89 59.70 0.41
N LEU A 183 -3.76 59.76 1.14
CA LEU A 183 -2.49 60.23 0.59
C LEU A 183 -1.90 59.26 -0.45
N VAL A 184 -1.91 57.95 -0.20
CA VAL A 184 -1.34 56.96 -1.12
C VAL A 184 -2.17 56.82 -2.40
N ASP A 185 -3.50 56.91 -2.33
CA ASP A 185 -4.34 56.95 -3.53
C ASP A 185 -4.23 58.27 -4.30
N ALA A 186 -3.92 59.39 -3.63
CA ALA A 186 -3.55 60.64 -4.29
C ALA A 186 -2.15 60.58 -4.93
N GLN A 187 -1.19 59.83 -4.36
CA GLN A 187 0.14 59.63 -4.96
C GLN A 187 0.13 58.98 -6.35
N ARG A 188 -0.97 58.31 -6.72
CA ARG A 188 -1.15 57.65 -8.03
C ARG A 188 -1.53 58.61 -9.16
N LYS A 189 -2.11 59.77 -8.86
CA LYS A 189 -2.60 60.71 -9.88
C LYS A 189 -1.53 61.77 -10.17
N SER A 190 -1.29 62.08 -11.44
CA SER A 190 -0.19 62.96 -11.86
C SER A 190 -0.30 64.40 -11.34
N ASP A 191 -1.51 64.88 -11.09
CA ASP A 191 -1.82 66.23 -10.58
C ASP A 191 -1.50 66.39 -9.08
N THR A 192 -1.83 65.38 -8.29
CA THR A 192 -1.79 65.41 -6.82
C THR A 192 -0.58 64.68 -6.24
N LYS A 193 0.15 63.88 -7.04
CA LYS A 193 1.32 63.09 -6.62
C LYS A 193 2.35 63.86 -5.80
N ASN A 194 2.75 65.05 -6.25
CA ASN A 194 3.80 65.83 -5.59
C ASN A 194 3.34 66.35 -4.22
N LEU A 195 2.12 66.88 -4.13
CA LEU A 195 1.53 67.34 -2.87
C LEU A 195 1.28 66.17 -1.91
N ALA A 196 0.70 65.07 -2.41
CA ALA A 196 0.43 63.88 -1.61
C ALA A 196 1.73 63.28 -1.03
N THR A 197 2.82 63.26 -1.81
CA THR A 197 4.15 62.83 -1.35
C THR A 197 4.74 63.78 -0.31
N ALA A 198 4.61 65.11 -0.48
CA ALA A 198 5.06 66.09 0.51
C ALA A 198 4.30 65.96 1.83
N ASN A 199 2.96 65.83 1.77
CA ASN A 199 2.09 65.64 2.92
C ASN A 199 2.38 64.31 3.65
N LEU A 200 2.65 63.24 2.90
CA LEU A 200 3.06 61.95 3.46
C LEU A 200 4.41 62.05 4.17
N ASN A 201 5.40 62.70 3.55
CA ASN A 201 6.71 62.92 4.18
C ASN A 201 6.62 63.74 5.47
N ASP A 202 5.77 64.78 5.52
CA ASP A 202 5.54 65.54 6.75
C ASP A 202 4.83 64.71 7.84
N LEU A 203 3.87 63.86 7.45
CA LEU A 203 3.23 62.89 8.35
C LEU A 203 4.24 61.89 8.91
N LEU A 204 5.12 61.31 8.08
CA LEU A 204 6.16 60.38 8.53
C LEU A 204 7.20 61.08 9.43
N ALA A 205 7.60 62.31 9.10
CA ALA A 205 8.46 63.13 9.96
C ALA A 205 7.79 63.44 11.31
N THR A 206 6.48 63.67 11.31
CA THR A 206 5.67 63.91 12.52
C THR A 206 5.57 62.65 13.38
N LEU A 207 5.29 61.48 12.80
CA LEU A 207 5.31 60.20 13.53
C LEU A 207 6.68 59.95 14.19
N LYS A 208 7.77 60.22 13.47
CA LYS A 208 9.15 60.15 13.98
C LYS A 208 9.41 61.13 15.12
N PHE A 209 8.92 62.37 15.01
CA PHE A 209 9.05 63.39 16.06
C PHE A 209 8.37 62.96 17.36
N HIS A 210 7.15 62.42 17.27
CA HIS A 210 6.43 61.83 18.40
C HIS A 210 6.97 60.44 18.83
N ARG A 211 8.12 60.00 18.29
CA ARG A 211 8.83 58.75 18.61
C ARG A 211 7.99 57.47 18.44
N VAL A 212 7.00 57.50 17.55
CA VAL A 212 6.12 56.35 17.26
C VAL A 212 6.97 55.16 16.83
N THR A 213 6.91 54.05 17.55
CA THR A 213 7.70 52.86 17.23
C THR A 213 7.24 52.23 15.92
N VAL A 214 8.09 51.41 15.29
CA VAL A 214 7.70 50.71 14.05
C VAL A 214 6.50 49.79 14.27
N SER A 215 6.34 49.20 15.45
CA SER A 215 5.16 48.36 15.78
C SER A 215 3.87 49.18 15.94
N GLU A 216 3.96 50.41 16.42
CA GLU A 216 2.83 51.34 16.46
C GLU A 216 2.50 51.90 15.08
N ALA A 217 3.51 52.30 14.29
CA ALA A 217 3.32 52.72 12.90
C ALA A 217 2.68 51.60 12.07
N PHE A 218 3.13 50.35 12.25
CA PHE A 218 2.51 49.16 11.64
C PHE A 218 1.02 49.03 11.98
N LYS A 219 0.63 49.25 13.25
CA LYS A 219 -0.77 49.22 13.69
C LYS A 219 -1.56 50.42 13.15
N LEU A 220 -0.97 51.61 13.09
CA LEU A 220 -1.56 52.83 12.51
C LEU A 220 -1.78 52.74 10.99
N LEU A 221 -1.06 51.86 10.31
CA LEU A 221 -1.21 51.58 8.89
C LEU A 221 -2.29 50.50 8.62
N TYR A 222 -2.88 49.92 9.67
CA TYR A 222 -3.99 48.95 9.66
C TYR A 222 -3.86 47.91 8.54
N TYR A 223 -2.72 47.23 8.51
CA TYR A 223 -2.53 46.09 7.62
C TYR A 223 -3.48 44.94 7.98
N GLY A 224 -3.77 44.09 6.99
CA GLY A 224 -4.71 42.98 7.15
C GLY A 224 -4.27 41.91 8.16
N LYS A 225 -5.16 40.93 8.39
CA LYS A 225 -5.00 39.94 9.46
C LYS A 225 -3.87 38.93 9.18
N SER A 226 -3.41 38.80 7.93
CA SER A 226 -2.31 37.93 7.53
C SER A 226 -1.12 38.71 6.95
N ALA A 227 0.07 38.11 7.04
CA ALA A 227 1.27 38.63 6.38
C ALA A 227 1.10 38.80 4.85
N SER A 228 0.22 38.02 4.21
CA SER A 228 -0.10 38.16 2.77
C SER A 228 -0.82 39.47 2.48
N ASP A 229 -1.85 39.81 3.25
CA ASP A 229 -2.61 41.06 3.09
C ASP A 229 -1.68 42.28 3.23
N VAL A 230 -0.67 42.15 4.09
CA VAL A 230 0.35 43.15 4.37
C VAL A 230 1.33 43.28 3.20
N ILE A 231 1.88 42.16 2.72
CA ILE A 231 2.84 42.11 1.61
C ILE A 231 2.20 42.58 0.28
N GLN A 232 0.91 42.30 0.08
CA GLN A 232 0.13 42.79 -1.06
C GLN A 232 -0.37 44.23 -0.91
N SER A 233 -0.16 44.88 0.25
CA SER A 233 -0.68 46.21 0.54
C SER A 233 0.16 47.31 -0.09
N GLN A 234 -0.50 48.21 -0.83
CA GLN A 234 0.11 49.46 -1.32
C GLN A 234 0.75 50.31 -0.20
N TYR A 235 0.21 50.24 1.02
CA TYR A 235 0.70 50.98 2.19
C TYR A 235 2.02 50.44 2.73
N LEU A 236 2.51 49.28 2.27
CA LEU A 236 3.77 48.70 2.75
C LEU A 236 4.98 49.58 2.43
N THR A 237 4.94 50.26 1.29
CA THR A 237 5.95 51.25 0.86
C THR A 237 6.06 52.42 1.85
N VAL A 238 4.95 52.83 2.47
CA VAL A 238 4.90 53.88 3.50
C VAL A 238 5.61 53.44 4.79
N LEU A 239 5.48 52.16 5.17
CA LEU A 239 6.22 51.60 6.30
C LEU A 239 7.71 51.45 6.00
N GLU A 240 8.08 51.05 4.78
CA GLU A 240 9.48 51.00 4.36
C GLU A 240 10.12 52.39 4.45
N GLN A 241 9.45 53.42 3.88
CA GLN A 241 9.84 54.83 4.03
C GLN A 241 9.95 55.23 5.51
N TYR A 242 8.96 54.92 6.34
CA TYR A 242 9.01 55.24 7.77
C TYR A 242 10.19 54.59 8.49
N ILE A 243 10.48 53.32 8.20
CA ILE A 243 11.62 52.59 8.75
C ILE A 243 12.94 53.27 8.35
N THR A 244 13.11 53.69 7.10
CA THR A 244 14.34 54.40 6.67
C THR A 244 14.57 55.74 7.36
N LEU A 245 13.51 56.38 7.89
CA LEU A 245 13.64 57.65 8.62
C LEU A 245 14.11 57.48 10.08
N LEU A 246 14.09 56.27 10.65
CA LEU A 246 14.36 56.07 12.08
C LEU A 246 15.84 55.86 12.42
N TYR A 247 16.24 56.40 13.59
CA TYR A 247 17.64 56.36 14.05
C TYR A 247 18.11 54.96 14.50
N LYS A 248 17.20 54.08 14.91
CA LYS A 248 17.52 52.68 15.24
C LYS A 248 17.17 51.80 14.03
N PRO A 249 18.14 51.18 13.35
CA PRO A 249 17.86 50.37 12.17
C PRO A 249 17.09 49.09 12.54
N THR A 250 15.96 48.90 11.86
CA THR A 250 15.30 47.61 11.68
C THR A 250 15.06 47.42 10.18
N THR A 251 14.90 46.19 9.72
CA THR A 251 14.43 45.95 8.34
C THR A 251 12.91 45.81 8.33
N LEU A 252 12.30 46.02 7.16
CA LEU A 252 10.88 45.76 6.95
C LEU A 252 10.53 44.29 7.27
N LEU A 253 11.37 43.35 6.81
CA LEU A 253 11.23 41.94 7.14
C LEU A 253 11.21 41.71 8.66
N LYS A 254 12.16 42.26 9.42
CA LYS A 254 12.22 42.08 10.88
C LYS A 254 10.97 42.59 11.58
N THR A 255 10.36 43.67 11.06
CA THR A 255 9.05 44.14 11.52
C THR A 255 7.95 43.13 11.20
N LEU A 256 7.85 42.64 9.96
CA LEU A 256 6.85 41.62 9.56
C LEU A 256 6.97 40.35 10.42
N ALA A 257 8.19 39.83 10.59
CA ALA A 257 8.46 38.64 11.40
C ALA A 257 8.11 38.86 12.88
N SER A 258 8.35 40.05 13.44
CA SER A 258 7.96 40.37 14.82
C SER A 258 6.44 40.51 15.03
N HIS A 259 5.66 40.67 13.96
CA HIS A 259 4.20 40.79 14.02
C HIS A 259 3.45 39.50 13.67
N PHE A 260 3.98 38.66 12.76
CA PHE A 260 3.31 37.44 12.28
C PHE A 260 4.06 36.13 12.54
N GLY A 261 5.32 36.19 12.99
CA GLY A 261 6.22 35.05 13.05
C GLY A 261 6.87 34.72 11.68
N GLU A 262 8.06 34.14 11.72
CA GLU A 262 8.87 33.79 10.54
C GLU A 262 8.12 32.85 9.57
N ALA A 263 7.39 31.86 10.10
CA ALA A 263 6.61 30.90 9.31
C ALA A 263 5.57 31.59 8.43
N SER A 264 4.76 32.48 9.01
CA SER A 264 3.71 33.23 8.32
C SER A 264 4.27 34.20 7.28
N VAL A 265 5.45 34.79 7.54
CA VAL A 265 6.12 35.68 6.58
C VAL A 265 6.73 34.89 5.42
N ALA A 266 7.38 33.76 5.69
CA ALA A 266 7.90 32.88 4.64
C ALA A 266 6.76 32.35 3.73
N GLU A 267 5.64 31.94 4.34
CA GLU A 267 4.44 31.51 3.62
C GLU A 267 3.88 32.61 2.71
N ALA A 268 3.73 33.82 3.26
CA ALA A 268 3.17 34.95 2.54
C ALA A 268 4.08 35.45 1.41
N LEU A 269 5.40 35.53 1.64
CA LEU A 269 6.36 35.85 0.58
C LEU A 269 6.27 34.83 -0.55
N GLU A 270 6.28 33.54 -0.24
CA GLU A 270 6.20 32.51 -1.28
C GLU A 270 4.85 32.54 -2.04
N MET A 271 3.73 32.69 -1.33
CA MET A 271 2.41 32.76 -1.95
C MET A 271 2.24 34.01 -2.84
N VAL A 272 2.72 35.17 -2.39
CA VAL A 272 2.68 36.40 -3.20
C VAL A 272 3.60 36.28 -4.42
N SER A 273 4.79 35.67 -4.28
CA SER A 273 5.71 35.43 -5.43
C SER A 273 5.07 34.61 -6.55
N ARG A 274 4.11 33.73 -6.21
CA ARG A 274 3.39 32.86 -7.15
C ARG A 274 2.10 33.47 -7.71
N THR A 275 1.63 34.60 -7.17
CA THR A 275 0.31 35.18 -7.49
C THR A 275 0.34 36.64 -7.93
N ARG A 276 1.41 37.39 -7.65
CA ARG A 276 1.55 38.82 -7.91
C ARG A 276 2.86 39.13 -8.61
N VAL A 277 2.86 39.01 -9.93
CA VAL A 277 4.03 39.31 -10.79
C VAL A 277 4.49 40.75 -10.61
N ASP A 278 3.57 41.68 -10.37
CA ASP A 278 3.82 43.10 -10.07
C ASP A 278 4.60 43.35 -8.76
N LEU A 279 4.67 42.35 -7.87
CA LEU A 279 5.41 42.40 -6.61
C LEU A 279 6.62 41.46 -6.59
N GLN A 280 6.93 40.75 -7.70
CA GLN A 280 7.90 39.66 -7.70
C GLN A 280 9.31 40.09 -7.29
N ASP A 281 9.82 41.23 -7.80
CA ASP A 281 11.14 41.75 -7.43
C ASP A 281 11.21 42.16 -5.95
N PHE A 282 10.17 42.82 -5.46
CA PHE A 282 10.07 43.26 -4.07
C PHE A 282 9.99 42.07 -3.09
N VAL A 283 9.21 41.05 -3.44
CA VAL A 283 9.13 39.79 -2.68
C VAL A 283 10.46 39.03 -2.76
N THR A 284 11.14 39.03 -3.90
CA THR A 284 12.47 38.40 -4.06
C THR A 284 13.53 39.11 -3.21
N LYS A 285 13.49 40.45 -3.12
CA LYS A 285 14.30 41.24 -2.17
C LYS A 285 14.03 40.80 -0.73
N LEU A 286 12.77 40.79 -0.28
CA LEU A 286 12.43 40.41 1.09
C LEU A 286 12.76 38.93 1.42
N GLN A 287 12.54 38.00 0.49
CA GLN A 287 12.92 36.59 0.66
C GLN A 287 14.45 36.44 0.70
N SER A 288 15.20 37.26 -0.05
CA SER A 288 16.67 37.31 0.01
C SER A 288 17.20 37.89 1.33
N GLU A 289 16.54 38.93 1.88
CA GLU A 289 16.77 39.45 3.23
C GLU A 289 16.43 38.41 4.30
N GLN A 290 15.38 37.60 4.10
CA GLN A 290 14.97 36.55 5.04
C GLN A 290 16.00 35.44 5.12
N PHE A 291 16.43 34.91 3.98
CA PHE A 291 17.50 33.94 3.93
C PHE A 291 18.80 34.53 4.52
N ALA A 292 19.17 35.78 4.19
CA ALA A 292 20.33 36.46 4.79
C ALA A 292 20.19 36.77 6.30
N THR A 293 18.99 36.64 6.86
CA THR A 293 18.73 36.73 8.31
C THR A 293 18.81 35.34 8.94
N TRP A 294 18.30 34.31 8.27
CA TRP A 294 18.41 32.92 8.72
C TRP A 294 19.86 32.43 8.70
N ASP A 295 20.65 32.77 7.67
CA ASP A 295 22.09 32.52 7.58
C ASP A 295 22.80 33.02 8.87
N LYS A 296 22.57 34.29 9.24
CA LYS A 296 23.18 34.95 10.41
C LYS A 296 22.71 34.38 11.76
N LEU A 297 21.62 33.62 11.78
CA LEU A 297 21.11 32.97 12.98
C LEU A 297 21.53 31.49 13.07
N CYS A 298 22.13 30.93 12.01
CA CYS A 298 22.74 29.62 12.01
C CYS A 298 24.20 29.72 12.49
N ASN A 299 24.47 29.30 13.73
CA ASN A 299 25.84 29.27 14.23
C ASN A 299 26.64 28.17 13.53
N PRO A 300 27.76 28.48 12.83
CA PRO A 300 28.53 27.47 12.09
C PRO A 300 29.25 26.44 13.01
N GLY A 301 29.27 26.67 14.33
CA GLY A 301 29.89 25.80 15.31
C GLY A 301 28.95 24.84 16.06
N GLY A 302 27.68 24.72 15.68
CA GLY A 302 26.76 23.81 16.38
C GLY A 302 25.48 23.53 15.62
N GLY A 303 25.30 22.27 15.19
CA GLY A 303 24.20 21.76 14.37
C GLY A 303 22.83 21.75 15.05
N ARG A 304 22.32 22.91 15.42
CA ARG A 304 20.93 23.15 15.82
C ARG A 304 20.41 24.35 15.04
N TYR A 305 19.41 24.11 14.19
CA TYR A 305 18.70 25.14 13.45
C TYR A 305 18.33 26.33 14.34
N SER A 306 18.49 27.53 13.79
CA SER A 306 18.11 28.79 14.43
C SER A 306 16.65 28.73 14.92
N LYS A 307 16.28 29.56 15.91
CA LYS A 307 14.86 29.62 16.31
C LYS A 307 13.98 29.99 15.12
N ALA A 308 14.43 30.89 14.23
CA ALA A 308 13.70 31.26 13.03
C ALA A 308 13.38 30.06 12.12
N ILE A 309 14.38 29.23 11.78
CA ILE A 309 14.16 28.02 10.97
C ILE A 309 13.31 27.01 11.75
N ARG A 310 13.54 26.83 13.07
CA ARG A 310 12.70 25.95 13.90
C ARG A 310 11.27 26.45 14.09
N ASP A 311 11.00 27.74 13.97
CA ASP A 311 9.65 28.31 13.99
C ASP A 311 8.97 28.10 12.61
N VAL A 312 9.72 28.21 11.50
CA VAL A 312 9.25 27.83 10.14
C VAL A 312 8.99 26.32 10.02
N VAL A 313 9.81 25.51 10.70
CA VAL A 313 9.66 24.05 10.82
C VAL A 313 8.66 23.66 11.93
N SER A 314 8.27 24.57 12.84
CA SER A 314 7.26 24.24 13.85
C SER A 314 5.89 24.09 13.20
N GLY A 315 5.24 22.95 13.46
CA GLY A 315 4.09 22.49 12.67
C GLY A 315 4.48 21.67 11.44
N PHE A 316 5.73 21.20 11.28
CA PHE A 316 6.02 20.23 10.20
C PHE A 316 5.26 18.92 10.35
N ASP A 317 4.84 18.54 11.56
CA ASP A 317 3.91 17.42 11.77
C ASP A 317 2.58 17.65 11.04
N ASP A 318 2.03 18.87 11.13
CA ASP A 318 0.84 19.28 10.37
C ASP A 318 1.11 19.30 8.86
N LEU A 319 2.32 19.68 8.44
CA LEU A 319 2.72 19.67 7.02
C LEU A 319 2.91 18.24 6.47
N LEU A 320 3.48 17.31 7.24
CA LEU A 320 3.64 15.91 6.86
C LEU A 320 2.28 15.21 6.76
N ASN A 321 1.30 15.62 7.59
CA ASN A 321 -0.09 15.22 7.46
C ASN A 321 -0.77 15.69 6.14
N LEU A 322 -0.24 16.70 5.44
CA LEU A 322 -0.74 17.13 4.12
C LEU A 322 -0.42 16.15 2.97
N LYS A 323 0.47 15.17 3.18
CA LYS A 323 0.90 14.18 2.17
C LYS A 323 1.33 14.87 0.87
N SER A 324 0.73 14.58 -0.29
CA SER A 324 1.15 15.14 -1.58
C SER A 324 1.01 16.67 -1.67
N ALA A 325 0.15 17.30 -0.85
CA ALA A 325 0.04 18.76 -0.76
C ALA A 325 1.19 19.43 0.02
N LEU A 326 2.08 18.65 0.68
CA LEU A 326 3.31 19.15 1.30
C LEU A 326 4.16 19.95 0.31
N LEU A 327 4.28 19.47 -0.93
CA LEU A 327 5.11 20.09 -1.97
C LEU A 327 4.47 21.32 -2.62
N GLU A 328 3.18 21.56 -2.39
CA GLU A 328 2.48 22.76 -2.86
C GLU A 328 2.42 23.86 -1.78
N ASN A 329 2.69 23.49 -0.52
CA ASN A 329 2.66 24.38 0.64
C ASN A 329 3.73 25.50 0.53
N PRO A 330 3.35 26.79 0.71
CA PRO A 330 4.31 27.89 0.54
C PRO A 330 5.43 27.93 1.59
N ARG A 331 5.22 27.45 2.83
CA ARG A 331 6.30 27.35 3.85
C ARG A 331 7.35 26.33 3.43
N PHE A 332 6.90 25.17 2.95
CA PHE A 332 7.79 24.11 2.46
C PHE A 332 8.66 24.61 1.31
N LEU A 333 8.06 25.30 0.34
CA LEU A 333 8.75 25.85 -0.82
C LEU A 333 9.76 26.96 -0.44
N ALA A 334 9.42 27.83 0.52
CA ALA A 334 10.35 28.83 1.05
C ALA A 334 11.55 28.18 1.77
N LEU A 335 11.31 27.15 2.60
CA LEU A 335 12.36 26.39 3.28
C LEU A 335 13.28 25.67 2.28
N TRP A 336 12.70 25.05 1.25
CA TRP A 336 13.46 24.41 0.18
C TRP A 336 14.36 25.39 -0.59
N LYS A 337 13.81 26.56 -0.97
CA LYS A 337 14.59 27.65 -1.60
C LYS A 337 15.78 28.09 -0.74
N TYR A 338 15.59 28.18 0.58
CA TYR A 338 16.66 28.50 1.53
C TYR A 338 17.78 27.45 1.52
N ILE A 339 17.45 26.17 1.68
CA ILE A 339 18.44 25.07 1.71
C ILE A 339 19.20 24.97 0.39
N LYS A 340 18.49 25.13 -0.74
CA LYS A 340 19.11 25.15 -2.06
C LYS A 340 20.07 26.34 -2.26
N ARG A 341 19.83 27.47 -1.60
CA ARG A 341 20.78 28.60 -1.52
C ARG A 341 21.98 28.28 -0.62
N ALA A 342 21.76 27.77 0.60
CA ALA A 342 22.82 27.50 1.58
C ALA A 342 23.88 26.52 1.03
N ARG A 343 23.46 25.52 0.26
CA ARG A 343 24.40 24.62 -0.44
C ARG A 343 25.29 25.30 -1.46
N VAL A 344 24.85 26.38 -2.09
CA VAL A 344 25.65 27.16 -3.05
C VAL A 344 26.68 28.06 -2.32
N SER A 345 26.43 28.43 -1.05
CA SER A 345 27.46 29.02 -0.17
C SER A 345 28.43 28.00 0.42
N GLY A 346 28.23 26.70 0.17
CA GLY A 346 29.09 25.60 0.65
C GLY A 346 28.62 24.93 1.94
N ASP A 347 27.47 25.33 2.48
CA ASP A 347 26.91 24.70 3.67
C ASP A 347 26.37 23.30 3.34
N SER A 348 26.76 22.28 4.11
CA SER A 348 26.32 20.88 3.92
C SER A 348 24.88 20.63 4.38
N LEU A 349 24.00 21.63 4.24
CA LEU A 349 22.64 21.60 4.78
C LEU A 349 21.76 20.65 3.95
N SER A 350 21.25 19.60 4.58
CA SER A 350 20.30 18.67 3.97
C SER A 350 18.85 19.08 4.27
N LEU A 351 17.95 19.03 3.28
CA LEU A 351 16.52 19.19 3.56
C LEU A 351 16.02 18.03 4.43
N MET A 352 16.50 16.82 4.19
CA MET A 352 16.17 15.64 4.98
C MET A 352 16.59 15.79 6.45
N GLU A 353 17.78 16.32 6.73
CA GLU A 353 18.20 16.61 8.12
C GLU A 353 17.57 17.88 8.72
N THR A 354 16.99 18.75 7.89
CA THR A 354 16.22 19.93 8.36
C THR A 354 14.78 19.56 8.72
N VAL A 355 14.21 18.60 7.99
CA VAL A 355 12.81 18.17 8.07
C VAL A 355 12.62 16.95 8.98
N THR A 356 13.65 16.11 9.16
CA THR A 356 13.53 14.83 9.87
C THR A 356 14.58 14.70 10.97
N THR A 357 14.10 14.60 12.21
CA THR A 357 14.88 14.43 13.44
C THR A 357 15.37 13.00 13.63
N GLY A 358 14.70 12.03 13.00
CA GLY A 358 15.01 10.61 13.07
C GLY A 358 14.62 9.83 11.81
N MET A 359 15.10 8.58 11.71
CA MET A 359 14.95 7.78 10.50
C MET A 359 13.49 7.39 10.17
N ASP A 360 12.60 7.30 11.16
CA ASP A 360 11.18 7.04 10.89
C ASP A 360 10.52 8.20 10.14
N GLU A 361 10.85 9.44 10.51
CA GLU A 361 10.45 10.64 9.78
C GLU A 361 11.11 10.69 8.40
N THR A 362 12.39 10.31 8.27
CA THR A 362 13.09 10.17 6.97
C THR A 362 12.34 9.24 6.00
N ILE A 363 11.89 8.08 6.49
CA ILE A 363 11.14 7.08 5.71
C ILE A 363 9.75 7.61 5.35
N MET A 364 9.05 8.22 6.30
CA MET A 364 7.73 8.81 6.09
C MET A 364 7.81 9.94 5.05
N TYR A 365 8.81 10.81 5.15
CA TYR A 365 9.07 11.89 4.21
C TYR A 365 9.33 11.38 2.79
N LEU A 366 10.23 10.40 2.61
CA LEU A 366 10.44 9.78 1.30
C LEU A 366 9.18 9.10 0.74
N SER A 367 8.35 8.50 1.60
CA SER A 367 7.07 7.91 1.20
C SER A 367 6.07 8.97 0.74
N ILE A 368 6.00 10.11 1.43
CA ILE A 368 5.20 11.27 1.01
C ILE A 368 5.70 11.81 -0.34
N LEU A 369 7.02 11.86 -0.56
CA LEU A 369 7.59 12.23 -1.86
C LEU A 369 7.28 11.21 -2.97
N ALA A 370 7.10 9.92 -2.67
CA ALA A 370 6.66 8.93 -3.66
C ALA A 370 5.21 9.15 -4.08
N ASP A 371 4.29 9.24 -3.11
CA ASP A 371 2.88 9.55 -3.37
C ASP A 371 2.77 10.92 -4.10
N ALA A 372 3.62 11.91 -3.79
CA ALA A 372 3.68 13.19 -4.52
C ALA A 372 4.26 13.09 -5.94
N ALA A 373 5.17 12.14 -6.22
CA ALA A 373 5.76 11.98 -7.55
C ALA A 373 4.78 11.46 -8.62
N GLU A 374 3.61 10.96 -8.21
CA GLU A 374 2.51 10.58 -9.11
C GLU A 374 1.71 11.81 -9.61
N HIS A 375 1.72 12.93 -8.88
CA HIS A 375 0.97 14.15 -9.22
C HIS A 375 1.75 15.08 -10.16
N LEU A 376 1.16 15.45 -11.30
CA LEU A 376 1.82 16.26 -12.35
C LEU A 376 2.34 17.63 -11.86
N SER A 377 1.66 18.28 -10.91
CA SER A 377 2.03 19.60 -10.38
C SER A 377 3.34 19.58 -9.59
N SER A 378 3.56 18.53 -8.79
CA SER A 378 4.68 18.43 -7.85
C SER A 378 5.76 17.41 -8.26
N ARG A 379 5.48 16.53 -9.23
CA ARG A 379 6.38 15.44 -9.69
C ARG A 379 7.83 15.83 -9.93
N LYS A 380 8.11 16.98 -10.55
CA LYS A 380 9.50 17.43 -10.80
C LYS A 380 10.25 17.66 -9.48
N LEU A 381 9.62 18.39 -8.55
CA LEU A 381 10.19 18.66 -7.24
C LEU A 381 10.27 17.38 -6.39
N ALA A 382 9.23 16.54 -6.43
CA ALA A 382 9.20 15.26 -5.74
C ALA A 382 10.41 14.38 -6.12
N ILE A 383 10.71 14.26 -7.41
CA ILE A 383 11.86 13.47 -7.91
C ILE A 383 13.20 14.13 -7.56
N GLU A 384 13.30 15.47 -7.60
CA GLU A 384 14.49 16.21 -7.17
C GLU A 384 14.82 15.91 -5.70
N LEU A 385 13.82 15.98 -4.83
CA LEU A 385 13.94 15.75 -3.39
C LEU A 385 14.10 14.26 -3.02
N GLN A 386 13.52 13.34 -3.79
CA GLN A 386 13.79 11.90 -3.65
C GLN A 386 15.25 11.59 -3.91
N ASN A 387 15.82 12.12 -5.00
CA ASN A 387 17.21 11.83 -5.37
C ASN A 387 18.20 12.43 -4.38
N GLU A 388 17.92 13.63 -3.87
CA GLU A 388 18.62 14.21 -2.72
C GLU A 388 18.54 13.31 -1.48
N GLY A 389 17.33 12.96 -1.04
CA GLY A 389 17.14 12.17 0.17
C GLY A 389 17.78 10.78 0.08
N ILE A 390 17.81 10.19 -1.11
CA ILE A 390 18.53 8.94 -1.39
C ILE A 390 20.06 9.15 -1.33
N ALA A 391 20.59 10.27 -1.81
CA ALA A 391 22.02 10.60 -1.68
C ALA A 391 22.44 10.83 -0.22
N ASP A 392 21.62 11.56 0.55
CA ASP A 392 21.84 11.76 1.99
C ASP A 392 21.84 10.43 2.75
N LEU A 393 20.92 9.51 2.40
CA LEU A 393 20.90 8.14 2.95
C LEU A 393 22.14 7.32 2.57
N VAL A 394 22.62 7.44 1.33
CA VAL A 394 23.86 6.77 0.86
C VAL A 394 25.10 7.25 1.59
N ASN A 395 25.16 8.55 1.93
CA ASN A 395 26.23 9.14 2.74
C ASN A 395 26.11 8.73 4.22
N LYS A 396 24.88 8.60 4.75
CA LYS A 396 24.59 8.31 6.16
C LYS A 396 24.67 6.82 6.53
N TYR A 397 24.43 5.94 5.57
CA TYR A 397 24.43 4.49 5.77
C TYR A 397 25.33 3.79 4.77
N ASP A 398 26.47 3.30 5.28
CA ASP A 398 27.45 2.59 4.47
C ASP A 398 27.05 1.13 4.21
N ASP A 399 26.60 0.40 5.23
CA ASP A 399 26.11 -0.98 5.13
C ASP A 399 24.62 -1.05 4.69
N PRO A 400 24.32 -1.61 3.50
CA PRO A 400 22.93 -1.79 3.05
C PRO A 400 22.11 -2.75 3.91
N VAL A 401 22.73 -3.72 4.58
CA VAL A 401 22.01 -4.71 5.43
C VAL A 401 21.51 -4.04 6.71
N LYS A 402 22.33 -3.19 7.33
CA LYS A 402 21.91 -2.31 8.44
C LYS A 402 20.78 -1.37 7.99
N PHE A 403 20.94 -0.68 6.86
CA PHE A 403 19.90 0.22 6.34
C PHE A 403 18.57 -0.52 6.05
N PHE A 404 18.63 -1.69 5.40
CA PHE A 404 17.46 -2.54 5.13
C PHE A 404 16.66 -2.87 6.40
N ARG A 405 17.35 -3.21 7.50
CA ARG A 405 16.71 -3.52 8.79
C ARG A 405 16.06 -2.28 9.40
N GLN A 406 16.69 -1.11 9.28
CA GLN A 406 16.14 0.15 9.78
C GLN A 406 14.93 0.65 8.98
N LEU A 407 14.79 0.28 7.70
CA LEU A 407 13.59 0.59 6.88
C LEU A 407 12.30 -0.10 7.34
N LYS A 408 12.37 -0.97 8.37
CA LYS A 408 11.24 -1.71 8.97
C LYS A 408 10.40 -2.48 7.94
N LEU A 409 11.06 -3.00 6.90
CA LEU A 409 10.43 -3.63 5.73
C LEU A 409 9.54 -4.83 6.08
N GLY A 410 9.86 -5.56 7.14
CA GLY A 410 9.04 -6.65 7.66
C GLY A 410 9.85 -7.68 8.46
N THR A 411 9.17 -8.62 9.11
CA THR A 411 9.78 -9.77 9.78
C THR A 411 10.08 -10.91 8.82
N LYS A 412 9.40 -10.97 7.67
CA LYS A 412 9.52 -12.01 6.65
C LYS A 412 9.85 -11.41 5.28
N PRO A 413 10.56 -12.12 4.40
CA PRO A 413 10.91 -11.61 3.07
C PRO A 413 9.70 -11.37 2.15
N VAL A 414 8.55 -12.01 2.39
CA VAL A 414 7.29 -11.69 1.66
C VAL A 414 6.80 -10.28 2.03
N GLU A 415 6.73 -9.98 3.33
CA GLU A 415 6.36 -8.66 3.87
C GLU A 415 7.29 -7.59 3.33
N ALA A 416 8.60 -7.86 3.32
CA ALA A 416 9.61 -6.94 2.82
C ALA A 416 9.46 -6.61 1.33
N LEU A 417 9.22 -7.62 0.48
CA LEU A 417 8.97 -7.40 -0.95
C LEU A 417 7.66 -6.63 -1.20
N GLN A 418 6.65 -6.81 -0.35
CA GLN A 418 5.35 -6.11 -0.44
C GLN A 418 5.34 -4.73 0.21
N SER A 419 6.40 -4.33 0.92
CA SER A 419 6.44 -3.09 1.69
C SER A 419 6.51 -1.86 0.78
N LYS A 420 5.70 -0.82 1.08
CA LYS A 420 5.82 0.50 0.46
C LYS A 420 7.24 1.09 0.61
N ASN A 421 8.01 0.70 1.62
CA ASN A 421 9.37 1.20 1.82
C ASN A 421 10.41 0.47 0.94
N PHE A 422 10.04 -0.60 0.21
CA PHE A 422 11.00 -1.41 -0.54
C PHE A 422 11.61 -0.65 -1.73
N TRP A 423 10.86 0.23 -2.39
CA TRP A 423 11.41 1.06 -3.48
C TRP A 423 12.50 2.03 -2.96
N ILE A 424 12.38 2.52 -1.71
CA ILE A 424 13.43 3.34 -1.07
C ILE A 424 14.73 2.54 -1.00
N PHE A 425 14.64 1.26 -0.57
CA PHE A 425 15.80 0.37 -0.53
C PHE A 425 16.40 0.13 -1.93
N GLN A 426 15.56 -0.05 -2.96
CA GLN A 426 16.02 -0.22 -4.33
C GLN A 426 16.75 1.03 -4.85
N ARG A 427 16.19 2.23 -4.66
CA ARG A 427 16.82 3.49 -5.07
C ARG A 427 18.12 3.77 -4.30
N TYR A 428 18.15 3.47 -3.01
CA TYR A 428 19.37 3.54 -2.20
C TYR A 428 20.45 2.59 -2.73
N LEU A 429 20.12 1.32 -3.01
CA LEU A 429 21.11 0.39 -3.58
C LEU A 429 21.54 0.80 -5.00
N GLU A 430 20.65 1.32 -5.82
CA GLU A 430 21.01 1.86 -7.14
C GLU A 430 22.04 2.99 -7.01
N ALA A 431 21.81 3.95 -6.11
CA ALA A 431 22.73 5.06 -5.86
C ALA A 431 24.05 4.61 -5.18
N LYS A 432 23.99 3.70 -4.19
CA LYS A 432 25.19 3.16 -3.52
C LYS A 432 26.08 2.40 -4.50
N ASN A 433 25.51 1.54 -5.36
CA ASN A 433 26.28 0.77 -6.35
C ASN A 433 26.85 1.62 -7.51
N VAL A 434 26.46 2.89 -7.65
CA VAL A 434 27.13 3.85 -8.56
C VAL A 434 28.40 4.41 -7.94
N GLN A 435 28.47 4.52 -6.61
CA GLN A 435 29.69 4.90 -5.88
C GLN A 435 30.60 3.68 -5.67
N ASP A 436 30.03 2.56 -5.22
CA ASP A 436 30.74 1.33 -4.85
C ASP A 436 29.91 0.08 -5.18
N PRO A 437 30.19 -0.63 -6.29
CA PRO A 437 29.39 -1.76 -6.78
C PRO A 437 29.66 -3.03 -5.97
N HIS A 438 29.10 -3.12 -4.77
CA HIS A 438 29.39 -4.19 -3.80
C HIS A 438 28.18 -5.01 -3.31
N MET A 439 26.92 -4.61 -3.52
CA MET A 439 25.78 -5.40 -3.00
C MET A 439 24.51 -5.31 -3.84
N THR A 440 23.96 -6.46 -4.23
CA THR A 440 22.65 -6.54 -4.88
C THR A 440 21.50 -6.67 -3.87
N ILE A 441 20.29 -6.31 -4.33
CA ILE A 441 19.02 -6.48 -3.59
C ILE A 441 18.86 -7.91 -3.04
N LEU A 442 19.37 -8.93 -3.75
CA LEU A 442 19.29 -10.32 -3.31
C LEU A 442 20.19 -10.59 -2.09
N GLU A 443 21.44 -10.12 -2.12
CA GLU A 443 22.39 -10.34 -1.02
C GLU A 443 21.92 -9.62 0.25
N ALA A 444 21.36 -8.41 0.12
CA ALA A 444 20.73 -7.72 1.24
C ALA A 444 19.51 -8.48 1.80
N LEU A 445 18.60 -8.97 0.94
CA LEU A 445 17.46 -9.80 1.36
C LEU A 445 17.92 -11.06 2.11
N VAL A 446 18.98 -11.72 1.64
CA VAL A 446 19.53 -12.93 2.24
C VAL A 446 20.30 -12.64 3.54
N GLY A 447 21.04 -11.54 3.61
CA GLY A 447 21.71 -11.05 4.83
C GLY A 447 20.72 -10.65 5.93
N CYS A 448 19.45 -10.41 5.59
CA CYS A 448 18.37 -10.19 6.54
C CYS A 448 17.58 -11.46 6.88
N TYR A 449 17.19 -12.26 5.88
CA TYR A 449 16.20 -13.35 6.06
C TYR A 449 16.70 -14.77 5.82
N ARG A 450 17.98 -14.96 5.46
CA ARG A 450 18.60 -16.23 5.02
C ARG A 450 18.06 -16.74 3.67
N GLU A 451 18.82 -17.64 3.05
CA GLU A 451 18.61 -18.09 1.66
C GLU A 451 17.23 -18.72 1.42
N ILE A 452 16.82 -19.65 2.28
CA ILE A 452 15.61 -20.46 2.05
C ILE A 452 14.30 -19.69 2.33
N PRO A 453 14.19 -18.82 3.35
CA PRO A 453 13.04 -17.93 3.46
C PRO A 453 12.91 -16.95 2.29
N VAL A 454 14.02 -16.38 1.80
CA VAL A 454 14.00 -15.53 0.59
C VAL A 454 13.57 -16.33 -0.63
N ALA A 455 14.10 -17.54 -0.82
CA ALA A 455 13.70 -18.43 -1.91
C ALA A 455 12.20 -18.77 -1.85
N LYS A 456 11.68 -19.18 -0.68
CA LYS A 456 10.25 -19.45 -0.45
C LYS A 456 9.39 -18.21 -0.75
N ALA A 457 9.81 -17.00 -0.34
CA ALA A 457 9.11 -15.75 -0.63
C ALA A 457 9.12 -15.37 -2.12
N LEU A 458 10.26 -15.54 -2.80
CA LEU A 458 10.33 -15.39 -4.25
C LEU A 458 9.46 -16.42 -4.98
N GLY A 459 9.14 -17.55 -4.35
CA GLY A 459 8.15 -18.52 -4.82
C GLY A 459 6.71 -18.00 -4.77
N THR A 460 6.30 -17.35 -3.68
CA THR A 460 4.90 -16.93 -3.41
C THR A 460 4.52 -15.50 -3.84
N ALA A 461 5.49 -14.61 -4.08
CA ALA A 461 5.21 -13.17 -4.23
C ALA A 461 4.32 -12.79 -5.44
N SER A 462 3.63 -11.64 -5.32
CA SER A 462 2.48 -11.23 -6.17
C SER A 462 2.72 -11.19 -7.68
N LYS A 463 1.63 -11.19 -8.45
CA LYS A 463 1.62 -11.03 -9.92
C LYS A 463 2.16 -9.68 -10.37
N ASP A 464 1.98 -8.64 -9.57
CA ASP A 464 2.38 -7.25 -9.89
C ASP A 464 3.91 -7.10 -9.89
N MET A 465 4.59 -7.84 -9.02
CA MET A 465 6.04 -7.82 -8.87
C MET A 465 6.78 -8.78 -9.80
N GLN A 466 6.11 -9.46 -10.75
CA GLN A 466 6.71 -10.58 -11.49
C GLN A 466 7.98 -10.23 -12.27
N LYS A 467 8.14 -8.98 -12.75
CA LYS A 467 9.39 -8.52 -13.38
C LYS A 467 10.57 -8.55 -12.40
N LEU A 468 10.37 -8.03 -11.19
CA LEU A 468 11.36 -8.04 -10.11
C LEU A 468 11.61 -9.47 -9.60
N ILE A 469 10.54 -10.25 -9.37
CA ILE A 469 10.64 -11.64 -8.89
C ILE A 469 11.44 -12.50 -9.86
N ARG A 470 11.21 -12.38 -11.18
CA ARG A 470 11.99 -13.11 -12.20
C ARG A 470 13.47 -12.73 -12.15
N LEU A 471 13.79 -11.45 -12.01
CA LEU A 471 15.18 -10.96 -11.88
C LEU A 471 15.85 -11.48 -10.61
N LEU A 472 15.16 -11.44 -9.46
CA LEU A 472 15.69 -11.94 -8.18
C LEU A 472 15.83 -13.46 -8.16
N ARG A 473 14.89 -14.22 -8.74
CA ARG A 473 15.02 -15.68 -8.96
C ARG A 473 16.21 -16.01 -9.86
N ALA A 474 16.40 -15.27 -10.96
CA ALA A 474 17.54 -15.47 -11.86
C ALA A 474 18.88 -15.20 -11.16
N LYS A 475 18.98 -14.11 -10.36
CA LYS A 475 20.15 -13.85 -9.52
C LYS A 475 20.36 -14.95 -8.48
N LEU A 476 19.31 -15.44 -7.82
CA LEU A 476 19.40 -16.53 -6.83
C LEU A 476 19.92 -17.83 -7.43
N PHE A 477 19.45 -18.19 -8.63
CA PHE A 477 19.93 -19.38 -9.34
C PHE A 477 21.39 -19.21 -9.80
N SER A 478 21.76 -18.03 -10.29
CA SER A 478 23.17 -17.72 -10.61
C SER A 478 24.06 -17.82 -9.37
N TRP A 479 23.62 -17.29 -8.23
CA TRP A 479 24.40 -17.27 -6.99
C TRP A 479 24.55 -18.66 -6.36
N TRP A 480 23.48 -19.46 -6.32
CA TRP A 480 23.55 -20.87 -5.90
C TRP A 480 24.47 -21.71 -6.79
N PHE A 481 24.49 -21.46 -8.11
CA PHE A 481 25.31 -22.19 -9.06
C PHE A 481 26.79 -21.75 -9.04
N GLN A 482 27.04 -20.44 -9.15
CA GLN A 482 28.37 -19.87 -9.39
C GLN A 482 29.15 -19.57 -8.10
N THR A 483 28.46 -19.24 -7.00
CA THR A 483 29.11 -18.78 -5.76
C THR A 483 28.99 -19.79 -4.62
N ARG A 484 27.93 -20.61 -4.61
CA ARG A 484 27.73 -21.69 -3.62
C ARG A 484 28.03 -23.09 -4.15
N HIS A 485 28.10 -23.26 -5.48
CA HIS A 485 28.25 -24.56 -6.16
C HIS A 485 27.23 -25.63 -5.73
N TYR A 486 26.02 -25.22 -5.33
CA TYR A 486 24.99 -26.16 -4.88
C TYR A 486 24.42 -26.93 -6.08
N SER A 487 24.48 -28.26 -6.04
CA SER A 487 23.64 -29.09 -6.92
C SER A 487 22.16 -28.93 -6.55
N PRO A 488 21.21 -29.21 -7.46
CA PRO A 488 19.78 -29.09 -7.18
C PRO A 488 19.36 -29.92 -5.94
N SER A 489 19.92 -31.11 -5.77
CA SER A 489 19.67 -31.97 -4.60
C SER A 489 20.20 -31.40 -3.28
N ILE A 490 21.22 -30.52 -3.28
CA ILE A 490 21.60 -29.76 -2.07
C ILE A 490 20.49 -28.76 -1.72
N VAL A 491 19.98 -28.01 -2.68
CA VAL A 491 18.89 -27.04 -2.46
C VAL A 491 17.60 -27.75 -2.01
N VAL A 492 17.30 -28.94 -2.54
CA VAL A 492 16.20 -29.79 -2.07
C VAL A 492 16.34 -30.12 -0.57
N ARG A 493 17.54 -30.50 -0.10
CA ARG A 493 17.80 -30.73 1.34
C ARG A 493 17.63 -29.47 2.18
N MET A 494 18.14 -28.34 1.71
CA MET A 494 18.01 -27.05 2.42
C MET A 494 16.56 -26.60 2.61
N TYR A 495 15.64 -27.06 1.76
CA TYR A 495 14.21 -26.75 1.89
C TYR A 495 13.50 -27.50 3.03
N ASP A 496 14.10 -28.59 3.53
CA ASP A 496 13.53 -29.52 4.53
C ASP A 496 12.09 -29.93 4.17
N LEU A 497 11.94 -30.57 3.00
CA LEU A 497 10.61 -30.94 2.46
C LEU A 497 9.92 -32.04 3.29
N GLU A 498 10.66 -32.78 4.13
CA GLU A 498 10.09 -33.76 5.06
C GLU A 498 9.21 -33.09 6.12
N LYS A 499 9.67 -31.96 6.65
CA LYS A 499 8.93 -31.15 7.62
C LYS A 499 8.01 -30.11 6.96
N ASN A 500 8.44 -29.51 5.86
CA ASN A 500 7.78 -28.36 5.23
C ASN A 500 6.87 -28.72 4.05
N GLY A 501 7.02 -29.90 3.45
CA GLY A 501 6.28 -30.31 2.28
C GLY A 501 6.76 -29.76 0.94
N ILE A 502 6.10 -30.21 -0.14
CA ILE A 502 6.23 -29.64 -1.47
C ILE A 502 4.96 -28.88 -1.84
N ASN A 503 4.97 -27.58 -1.51
CA ASN A 503 3.96 -26.62 -1.94
C ASN A 503 4.34 -25.92 -3.27
N GLU A 504 3.38 -25.25 -3.92
CA GLU A 504 3.57 -24.53 -5.20
C GLU A 504 4.82 -23.63 -5.23
N ALA A 505 5.12 -22.92 -4.15
CA ALA A 505 6.28 -22.04 -4.06
C ALA A 505 7.62 -22.80 -4.06
N SER A 506 7.72 -23.88 -3.28
CA SER A 506 8.88 -24.78 -3.27
C SER A 506 9.04 -25.51 -4.61
N TYR A 507 7.95 -26.00 -5.18
CA TYR A 507 7.91 -26.61 -6.52
C TYR A 507 8.47 -25.66 -7.58
N THR A 508 7.96 -24.42 -7.61
CA THR A 508 8.35 -23.40 -8.57
C THR A 508 9.84 -23.06 -8.49
N ILE A 509 10.39 -22.93 -7.28
CA ILE A 509 11.80 -22.61 -7.07
C ILE A 509 12.71 -23.80 -7.39
N LEU A 510 12.41 -24.99 -6.87
CA LEU A 510 13.25 -26.17 -7.06
C LEU A 510 13.25 -26.60 -8.54
N LYS A 511 12.10 -26.60 -9.22
CA LYS A 511 12.01 -26.89 -10.66
C LYS A 511 12.73 -25.84 -11.50
N GLY A 512 12.58 -24.56 -11.15
CA GLY A 512 13.27 -23.45 -11.80
C GLY A 512 14.80 -23.56 -11.66
N TYR A 513 15.30 -23.87 -10.46
CA TYR A 513 16.73 -24.04 -10.23
C TYR A 513 17.29 -25.28 -10.93
N THR A 514 16.57 -26.40 -10.92
CA THR A 514 16.97 -27.62 -11.63
C THR A 514 17.09 -27.34 -13.13
N SER A 515 16.09 -26.68 -13.73
CA SER A 515 16.12 -26.29 -15.14
C SER A 515 17.30 -25.36 -15.47
N TYR A 516 17.61 -24.40 -14.60
CA TYR A 516 18.77 -23.51 -14.75
C TYR A 516 20.10 -24.27 -14.66
N PHE A 517 20.26 -25.14 -13.66
CA PHE A 517 21.45 -25.95 -13.43
C PHE A 517 21.75 -26.87 -14.63
N ASN A 518 20.72 -27.56 -15.11
CA ASN A 518 20.78 -28.47 -16.26
C ASN A 518 21.18 -27.75 -17.55
N ALA A 519 20.58 -26.58 -17.80
CA ALA A 519 20.94 -25.73 -18.94
C ALA A 519 22.37 -25.18 -18.87
N LYS A 520 22.93 -24.99 -17.66
CA LYS A 520 24.33 -24.56 -17.47
C LYS A 520 25.33 -25.71 -17.61
N GLN A 521 25.01 -26.90 -17.10
CA GLN A 521 25.86 -28.09 -17.19
C GLN A 521 25.74 -28.85 -18.52
N LYS A 522 24.70 -28.56 -19.33
CA LYS A 522 24.32 -29.31 -20.53
C LYS A 522 23.96 -30.78 -20.24
N VAL A 523 23.27 -31.02 -19.13
CA VAL A 523 22.86 -32.36 -18.67
C VAL A 523 21.34 -32.45 -18.58
N GLU A 524 20.76 -33.49 -19.17
CA GLU A 524 19.31 -33.77 -19.11
C GLU A 524 18.93 -34.54 -17.83
N ASP A 525 19.22 -33.99 -16.65
CA ASP A 525 18.67 -34.55 -15.41
C ASP A 525 17.15 -34.28 -15.34
N ASN A 526 16.39 -35.24 -14.81
CA ASN A 526 14.95 -35.07 -14.65
C ASN A 526 14.61 -34.58 -13.23
N PHE A 527 13.61 -33.71 -13.12
CA PHE A 527 13.29 -33.05 -11.85
C PHE A 527 12.90 -34.04 -10.73
N ILE A 528 12.37 -35.22 -11.07
CA ILE A 528 12.07 -36.28 -10.10
C ILE A 528 13.38 -36.86 -9.53
N ALA A 529 14.35 -37.23 -10.36
CA ALA A 529 15.65 -37.75 -9.90
C ALA A 529 16.41 -36.73 -9.03
N THR A 530 16.38 -35.44 -9.38
CA THR A 530 16.91 -34.36 -8.50
C THR A 530 16.23 -34.36 -7.12
N LEU A 531 14.90 -34.54 -7.06
CA LEU A 531 14.14 -34.64 -5.80
C LEU A 531 14.46 -35.94 -5.05
N GLU A 532 14.56 -37.09 -5.72
CA GLU A 532 14.95 -38.37 -5.11
C GLU A 532 16.33 -38.27 -4.44
N ASN A 533 17.32 -37.77 -5.17
CA ASN A 533 18.70 -37.56 -4.69
C ASN A 533 18.79 -36.48 -3.59
N GLY A 534 17.85 -35.54 -3.56
CA GLY A 534 17.72 -34.58 -2.46
C GLY A 534 17.13 -35.22 -1.20
N MET A 535 16.05 -35.98 -1.35
CA MET A 535 15.28 -36.61 -0.26
C MET A 535 15.92 -37.91 0.27
N GLY A 536 17.05 -38.36 -0.27
CA GLY A 536 17.68 -39.62 0.15
C GLY A 536 16.94 -40.87 -0.35
N GLY A 537 16.25 -40.78 -1.48
CA GLY A 537 15.68 -41.92 -2.21
C GLY A 537 14.18 -41.85 -2.47
N LYS A 538 13.76 -42.63 -3.48
CA LYS A 538 12.39 -42.74 -3.99
C LYS A 538 11.35 -42.98 -2.90
N LYS A 539 11.62 -43.88 -1.95
CA LYS A 539 10.73 -44.19 -0.82
C LYS A 539 10.37 -42.95 0.01
N LYS A 540 11.37 -42.12 0.34
CA LYS A 540 11.19 -40.94 1.21
C LYS A 540 10.43 -39.85 0.47
N LEU A 541 10.76 -39.62 -0.80
CA LEU A 541 10.01 -38.74 -1.68
C LEU A 541 8.53 -39.16 -1.82
N ALA A 542 8.26 -40.45 -2.08
CA ALA A 542 6.90 -40.98 -2.20
C ALA A 542 6.06 -40.74 -0.93
N ARG A 543 6.62 -41.00 0.27
CA ARG A 543 5.94 -40.74 1.55
C ARG A 543 5.57 -39.26 1.72
N VAL A 544 6.51 -38.35 1.47
CA VAL A 544 6.32 -36.89 1.63
C VAL A 544 5.33 -36.33 0.62
N LEU A 545 5.35 -36.84 -0.61
CA LEU A 545 4.38 -36.47 -1.65
C LEU A 545 2.97 -36.98 -1.33
N ASN A 546 2.83 -38.19 -0.80
CA ASN A 546 1.52 -38.76 -0.51
C ASN A 546 0.87 -38.19 0.75
N SER A 547 1.63 -37.86 1.81
CA SER A 547 1.08 -37.18 2.99
C SER A 547 0.46 -35.81 2.69
N GLN A 548 0.69 -35.27 1.49
CA GLN A 548 0.22 -33.96 1.02
C GLN A 548 -0.66 -34.02 -0.24
N SER A 549 -0.82 -35.21 -0.84
CA SER A 549 -1.57 -35.41 -2.09
C SER A 549 -3.06 -35.07 -1.99
N ASN A 550 -3.61 -35.10 -0.77
CA ASN A 550 -4.99 -34.74 -0.44
C ASN A 550 -5.24 -33.22 -0.39
N GLY A 551 -4.19 -32.39 -0.37
CA GLY A 551 -4.31 -30.93 -0.30
C GLY A 551 -3.59 -30.18 -1.44
N ASP A 552 -2.41 -30.63 -1.85
CA ASP A 552 -1.57 -29.93 -2.84
C ASP A 552 -1.55 -30.63 -4.20
N ARG A 553 -2.01 -29.92 -5.23
CA ARG A 553 -2.04 -30.39 -6.63
C ARG A 553 -0.65 -30.69 -7.19
N SER A 554 0.36 -29.93 -6.78
CA SER A 554 1.77 -30.11 -7.14
C SER A 554 2.31 -31.41 -6.56
N SER A 555 2.02 -31.69 -5.29
CA SER A 555 2.41 -32.96 -4.65
C SER A 555 1.73 -34.17 -5.30
N LYS A 556 0.42 -34.08 -5.61
CA LYS A 556 -0.28 -35.14 -6.36
C LYS A 556 0.27 -35.34 -7.78
N ALA A 557 0.63 -34.27 -8.48
CA ALA A 557 1.25 -34.34 -9.81
C ALA A 557 2.67 -34.91 -9.78
N LEU A 558 3.48 -34.56 -8.77
CA LEU A 558 4.80 -35.14 -8.54
C LEU A 558 4.72 -36.63 -8.19
N LEU A 559 3.76 -37.03 -7.35
CA LEU A 559 3.56 -38.45 -6.99
C LEU A 559 3.22 -39.28 -8.23
N LYS A 560 2.33 -38.76 -9.08
CA LYS A 560 2.01 -39.35 -10.39
C LYS A 560 3.25 -39.49 -11.27
N MET A 561 4.02 -38.41 -11.47
CA MET A 561 5.23 -38.43 -12.30
C MET A 561 6.33 -39.38 -11.77
N LEU A 562 6.46 -39.52 -10.44
CA LEU A 562 7.37 -40.48 -9.81
C LEU A 562 7.00 -41.93 -10.18
N PHE A 563 5.73 -42.31 -10.05
CA PHE A 563 5.29 -43.66 -10.40
C PHE A 563 5.26 -43.92 -11.92
N GLU A 564 4.98 -42.91 -12.75
CA GLU A 564 5.08 -43.03 -14.22
C GLU A 564 6.55 -43.14 -14.70
N GLY A 565 7.49 -42.45 -14.04
CA GLY A 565 8.93 -42.62 -14.27
C GLY A 565 9.43 -44.01 -13.86
N LEU A 566 8.97 -44.52 -12.71
CA LEU A 566 9.25 -45.90 -12.30
C LEU A 566 8.68 -46.90 -13.31
N ALA A 567 7.42 -46.74 -13.74
CA ALA A 567 6.75 -47.64 -14.66
C ALA A 567 7.47 -47.73 -16.01
N THR A 568 7.84 -46.58 -16.60
CA THR A 568 8.58 -46.53 -17.87
C THR A 568 9.99 -47.12 -17.76
N SER A 569 10.67 -46.95 -16.63
CA SER A 569 11.99 -47.54 -16.40
C SER A 569 12.00 -49.08 -16.25
N HIS A 570 10.82 -49.72 -16.13
CA HIS A 570 10.66 -51.15 -15.82
C HIS A 570 11.37 -51.61 -14.54
N ALA A 571 11.78 -50.67 -13.67
CA ALA A 571 12.60 -50.93 -12.50
C ALA A 571 11.90 -51.86 -11.50
N ASN A 572 12.72 -52.49 -10.64
CA ASN A 572 12.23 -53.33 -9.57
C ASN A 572 11.68 -52.45 -8.44
N VAL A 573 10.40 -52.04 -8.56
CA VAL A 573 9.73 -51.11 -7.63
C VAL A 573 9.82 -51.53 -6.16
N ILE A 574 9.80 -52.83 -5.84
CA ILE A 574 9.91 -53.32 -4.46
C ILE A 574 11.32 -53.05 -3.89
N LYS A 575 12.36 -53.22 -4.71
CA LYS A 575 13.75 -52.88 -4.37
C LYS A 575 13.96 -51.36 -4.28
N ASP A 576 13.50 -50.64 -5.30
CA ASP A 576 13.67 -49.19 -5.46
C ASP A 576 12.94 -48.37 -4.38
N LEU A 577 11.76 -48.82 -3.95
CA LEU A 577 10.98 -48.22 -2.87
C LEU A 577 11.22 -48.90 -1.50
N GLN A 578 12.12 -49.88 -1.43
CA GLN A 578 12.54 -50.59 -0.20
C GLN A 578 11.35 -50.95 0.70
N ILE A 579 10.28 -51.50 0.12
CA ILE A 579 8.97 -51.64 0.80
C ILE A 579 9.04 -52.71 1.90
N GLY A 580 9.85 -53.74 1.68
CA GLY A 580 10.22 -54.77 2.65
C GLY A 580 11.14 -55.82 2.01
N SER A 581 11.70 -56.72 2.83
CA SER A 581 12.57 -57.82 2.38
C SER A 581 11.87 -59.17 2.27
N THR A 582 10.58 -59.25 2.65
CA THR A 582 9.75 -60.46 2.55
C THR A 582 8.30 -60.07 2.17
N VAL A 583 7.50 -61.05 1.74
CA VAL A 583 6.12 -60.86 1.31
C VAL A 583 5.24 -60.37 2.47
N GLU A 584 5.44 -60.94 3.66
CA GLU A 584 4.71 -60.62 4.89
C GLU A 584 4.95 -59.16 5.28
N ASN A 585 6.22 -58.76 5.32
CA ASN A 585 6.65 -57.40 5.65
C ASN A 585 6.09 -56.37 4.65
N ILE A 586 6.02 -56.71 3.36
CA ILE A 586 5.48 -55.80 2.33
C ILE A 586 3.97 -55.65 2.46
N VAL A 587 3.21 -56.74 2.55
CA VAL A 587 1.73 -56.71 2.58
C VAL A 587 1.21 -56.10 3.88
N LEU A 588 1.88 -56.37 5.01
CA LEU A 588 1.60 -55.72 6.30
C LEU A 588 2.12 -54.27 6.38
N SER A 589 2.95 -53.81 5.44
CA SER A 589 3.48 -52.45 5.44
C SER A 589 2.38 -51.39 5.31
N ASP A 590 2.65 -50.22 5.85
CA ASP A 590 1.92 -48.98 5.57
C ASP A 590 2.44 -48.29 4.30
N ASP A 591 3.55 -48.75 3.71
CA ASP A 591 4.03 -48.35 2.38
C ASP A 591 3.34 -49.11 1.23
N PHE A 592 2.49 -50.10 1.51
CA PHE A 592 1.92 -50.98 0.46
C PHE A 592 1.14 -50.24 -0.63
N TRP A 593 0.52 -49.09 -0.29
CA TRP A 593 -0.17 -48.22 -1.26
C TRP A 593 0.76 -47.74 -2.39
N MET A 594 2.08 -47.74 -2.19
CA MET A 594 3.04 -47.43 -3.25
C MET A 594 3.02 -48.47 -4.38
N LEU A 595 2.75 -49.74 -4.07
CA LEU A 595 2.52 -50.76 -5.09
C LEU A 595 1.19 -50.56 -5.81
N GLU A 596 0.15 -50.14 -5.08
CA GLU A 596 -1.18 -49.88 -5.63
C GLU A 596 -1.14 -48.67 -6.61
N GLU A 597 -0.47 -47.57 -6.25
CA GLU A 597 -0.24 -46.41 -7.15
C GLU A 597 0.71 -46.73 -8.32
N TYR A 598 1.76 -47.53 -8.10
CA TYR A 598 2.65 -47.97 -9.18
C TYR A 598 1.92 -48.87 -10.19
N VAL A 599 1.05 -49.78 -9.72
CA VAL A 599 0.16 -50.58 -10.59
C VAL A 599 -0.80 -49.67 -11.34
N ALA A 600 -1.37 -48.64 -10.68
CA ALA A 600 -2.19 -47.65 -11.36
C ALA A 600 -1.39 -46.85 -12.42
N ALA A 601 -0.09 -46.61 -12.22
CA ALA A 601 0.79 -46.02 -13.23
C ALA A 601 1.04 -46.96 -14.43
N LEU A 602 1.36 -48.24 -14.18
CA LEU A 602 1.53 -49.24 -15.23
C LEU A 602 0.27 -49.40 -16.11
N LYS A 603 -0.92 -49.40 -15.50
CA LYS A 603 -2.20 -49.44 -16.21
C LYS A 603 -2.46 -48.22 -17.08
N ARG A 604 -1.93 -47.05 -16.69
CA ARG A 604 -1.93 -45.82 -17.51
C ARG A 604 -0.90 -45.91 -18.66
N SER A 605 0.22 -46.61 -18.47
CA SER A 605 1.27 -46.82 -19.48
C SER A 605 1.11 -48.08 -20.35
N ARG A 606 -0.12 -48.60 -20.49
CA ARG A 606 -0.55 -49.75 -21.33
C ARG A 606 -0.36 -51.16 -20.76
N ASP A 607 0.19 -51.35 -19.56
CA ASP A 607 0.16 -52.66 -18.89
C ASP A 607 -1.12 -52.80 -18.05
N VAL A 608 -2.19 -53.25 -18.71
CA VAL A 608 -3.54 -53.36 -18.13
C VAL A 608 -3.65 -54.49 -17.11
N ASP A 609 -2.83 -55.54 -17.26
CA ASP A 609 -2.98 -56.82 -16.56
C ASP A 609 -2.16 -56.96 -15.28
N THR A 610 -1.10 -56.17 -15.10
CA THR A 610 -0.31 -56.20 -13.85
C THR A 610 -1.16 -55.86 -12.61
N THR A 611 -0.96 -56.63 -11.55
CA THR A 611 -1.54 -56.46 -10.21
C THR A 611 -0.43 -56.28 -9.17
N PRO A 612 -0.73 -55.87 -7.92
CA PRO A 612 0.29 -55.85 -6.86
C PRO A 612 0.91 -57.24 -6.62
N VAL A 613 0.11 -58.31 -6.82
CA VAL A 613 0.59 -59.69 -6.75
C VAL A 613 1.53 -60.04 -7.91
N ALA A 614 1.27 -59.59 -9.13
CA ALA A 614 2.17 -59.83 -10.26
C ALA A 614 3.59 -59.30 -9.98
N LEU A 615 3.67 -58.16 -9.29
CA LEU A 615 4.94 -57.54 -8.87
C LEU A 615 5.61 -58.30 -7.73
N LEU A 616 4.84 -58.78 -6.74
CA LEU A 616 5.35 -59.67 -5.68
C LEU A 616 5.91 -60.97 -6.27
N ILE A 617 5.19 -61.60 -7.21
CA ILE A 617 5.58 -62.84 -7.89
C ILE A 617 6.88 -62.63 -8.68
N LYS A 618 6.98 -61.53 -9.43
CA LYS A 618 8.17 -61.12 -10.19
C LYS A 618 9.40 -60.87 -9.29
N PHE A 619 9.21 -60.69 -7.98
CA PHE A 619 10.28 -60.45 -7.02
C PHE A 619 10.70 -61.71 -6.23
N PHE A 620 9.73 -62.39 -5.61
CA PHE A 620 9.99 -63.41 -4.58
C PHE A 620 9.90 -64.87 -5.08
N ASP A 621 9.57 -65.08 -6.36
CA ASP A 621 8.93 -66.31 -6.86
C ASP A 621 7.51 -66.52 -6.30
N ASN A 622 6.65 -67.06 -7.17
CA ASN A 622 5.23 -67.29 -6.92
C ASN A 622 5.00 -68.27 -5.75
N SER A 623 5.91 -69.22 -5.51
CA SER A 623 5.79 -70.17 -4.40
C SER A 623 6.07 -69.54 -3.03
N ILE A 624 6.87 -68.47 -2.96
CA ILE A 624 7.08 -67.70 -1.72
C ILE A 624 5.92 -66.72 -1.49
N VAL A 625 5.41 -66.08 -2.56
CA VAL A 625 4.21 -65.24 -2.45
C VAL A 625 3.00 -66.01 -1.95
N ALA A 626 2.77 -67.23 -2.46
CA ALA A 626 1.69 -68.10 -2.00
C ALA A 626 1.85 -68.48 -0.51
N GLU A 627 3.07 -68.79 -0.07
CA GLU A 627 3.35 -69.12 1.34
C GLU A 627 3.13 -67.92 2.26
N GLY A 628 3.70 -66.76 1.93
CA GLY A 628 3.55 -65.55 2.76
C GLY A 628 2.11 -65.07 2.85
N LEU A 629 1.36 -65.06 1.73
CA LEU A 629 -0.06 -64.74 1.74
C LEU A 629 -0.90 -65.79 2.52
N ALA A 630 -0.52 -67.07 2.52
CA ALA A 630 -1.18 -68.10 3.31
C ALA A 630 -0.85 -68.04 4.81
N GLN A 631 0.33 -67.56 5.20
CA GLN A 631 0.68 -67.24 6.59
C GLN A 631 -0.08 -66.01 7.08
N LEU A 632 -0.07 -64.91 6.31
CA LEU A 632 -0.84 -63.70 6.63
C LEU A 632 -2.35 -63.97 6.69
N GLY A 633 -2.88 -64.91 5.90
CA GLY A 633 -4.29 -65.32 5.93
C GLY A 633 -4.73 -66.03 7.21
N LYS A 634 -3.86 -66.11 8.23
CA LYS A 634 -4.16 -66.57 9.59
C LYS A 634 -4.12 -65.43 10.62
N MET A 635 -3.83 -64.20 10.18
CA MET A 635 -3.77 -63.00 11.01
C MET A 635 -4.97 -62.11 10.69
N ASP A 636 -5.59 -61.51 11.70
CA ASP A 636 -6.71 -60.57 11.48
C ASP A 636 -6.23 -59.19 11.01
N ILE A 637 -4.93 -58.90 11.14
CA ILE A 637 -4.32 -57.63 10.72
C ILE A 637 -4.35 -57.53 9.19
N LYS A 638 -5.05 -56.50 8.68
CA LYS A 638 -5.18 -56.19 7.23
C LYS A 638 -5.77 -57.35 6.41
N LYS A 639 -6.57 -58.23 7.02
CA LYS A 639 -7.12 -59.47 6.44
C LYS A 639 -7.75 -59.30 5.05
N GLU A 640 -8.54 -58.26 4.81
CA GLU A 640 -9.17 -58.04 3.49
C GLU A 640 -8.16 -57.77 2.37
N ARG A 641 -7.06 -57.03 2.66
CA ARG A 641 -5.95 -56.86 1.69
C ARG A 641 -5.34 -58.22 1.36
N VAL A 642 -5.07 -59.04 2.38
CA VAL A 642 -4.48 -60.37 2.21
C VAL A 642 -5.40 -61.26 1.35
N HIS A 643 -6.71 -61.25 1.61
CA HIS A 643 -7.70 -61.98 0.84
C HIS A 643 -7.80 -61.49 -0.61
N GLN A 644 -7.78 -60.17 -0.86
CA GLN A 644 -7.74 -59.64 -2.22
C GLN A 644 -6.48 -60.10 -2.97
N LEU A 645 -5.32 -60.09 -2.32
CA LEU A 645 -4.08 -60.56 -2.94
C LEU A 645 -4.09 -62.08 -3.19
N GLN A 646 -4.71 -62.88 -2.32
CA GLN A 646 -4.95 -64.30 -2.61
C GLN A 646 -5.86 -64.46 -3.84
N ARG A 647 -6.99 -63.73 -3.92
CA ARG A 647 -7.91 -63.74 -5.08
C ARG A 647 -7.21 -63.31 -6.38
N ASP A 648 -6.40 -62.25 -6.35
CA ASP A 648 -5.58 -61.79 -7.48
C ASP A 648 -4.55 -62.86 -7.91
N GLN A 649 -3.89 -63.52 -6.95
CA GLN A 649 -2.92 -64.58 -7.22
C GLN A 649 -3.58 -65.76 -7.95
N PHE A 650 -4.71 -66.24 -7.42
CA PHE A 650 -5.54 -67.26 -8.06
C PHE A 650 -5.98 -66.83 -9.47
N ALA A 651 -6.44 -65.58 -9.65
CA ALA A 651 -6.86 -65.07 -10.96
C ALA A 651 -5.72 -65.03 -12.00
N MET A 652 -4.47 -64.76 -11.57
CA MET A 652 -3.29 -64.90 -12.43
C MET A 652 -3.02 -66.35 -12.83
N TRP A 653 -3.14 -67.29 -11.90
CA TRP A 653 -2.97 -68.73 -12.17
C TRP A 653 -4.01 -69.26 -13.20
N LEU A 654 -5.16 -68.61 -13.36
CA LEU A 654 -6.14 -68.94 -14.43
C LEU A 654 -5.82 -68.32 -15.79
N LYS A 655 -4.85 -67.41 -15.89
CA LYS A 655 -4.33 -66.89 -17.16
C LYS A 655 -3.20 -67.77 -17.68
N ASP A 656 -2.34 -68.29 -16.80
CA ASP A 656 -1.28 -69.23 -17.13
C ASP A 656 -1.46 -70.59 -16.43
N LEU A 657 -2.17 -71.49 -17.12
CA LEU A 657 -2.37 -72.87 -16.68
C LEU A 657 -1.10 -73.75 -16.82
N SER A 658 -0.07 -73.29 -17.54
CA SER A 658 1.20 -74.01 -17.63
C SER A 658 2.00 -73.90 -16.34
N TRP A 659 1.98 -72.71 -15.70
CA TRP A 659 2.54 -72.53 -14.36
C TRP A 659 1.81 -73.36 -13.31
N VAL A 660 0.47 -73.45 -13.39
CA VAL A 660 -0.34 -74.30 -12.48
C VAL A 660 0.13 -75.74 -12.56
N LYS A 661 0.24 -76.28 -13.77
CA LYS A 661 0.77 -77.63 -14.02
C LYS A 661 2.16 -77.82 -13.41
N ALA A 662 3.08 -76.89 -13.69
CA ALA A 662 4.46 -76.96 -13.20
C ALA A 662 4.56 -76.98 -11.66
N GLN A 663 3.73 -76.23 -10.93
CA GLN A 663 3.76 -76.26 -9.47
C GLN A 663 3.12 -77.50 -8.86
N PHE A 664 2.01 -78.00 -9.40
CA PHE A 664 1.40 -79.25 -8.89
C PHE A 664 2.31 -80.47 -9.15
N THR A 665 3.15 -80.44 -10.19
CA THR A 665 4.22 -81.43 -10.38
C THR A 665 5.46 -81.18 -9.51
N THR A 666 5.68 -79.97 -8.98
CA THR A 666 6.85 -79.64 -8.15
C THR A 666 6.58 -79.94 -6.67
N THR A 667 7.42 -80.76 -6.04
CA THR A 667 7.23 -81.31 -4.68
C THR A 667 7.12 -80.27 -3.55
N ARG A 668 7.31 -78.97 -3.82
CA ARG A 668 7.11 -77.88 -2.85
C ARG A 668 5.66 -77.67 -2.43
N MET A 669 4.67 -77.96 -3.29
CA MET A 669 3.26 -77.85 -2.88
C MET A 669 2.88 -78.91 -1.82
N ASN A 670 3.43 -80.13 -1.90
CA ASN A 670 3.11 -81.26 -1.01
C ASN A 670 3.21 -80.92 0.49
N MET A 671 4.22 -80.16 0.92
CA MET A 671 4.35 -79.76 2.34
C MET A 671 3.44 -78.58 2.70
N ARG A 672 3.22 -77.63 1.77
CA ARG A 672 2.51 -76.37 2.03
C ARG A 672 0.98 -76.52 2.06
N PHE A 673 0.41 -77.56 1.43
CA PHE A 673 -1.03 -77.86 1.53
C PHE A 673 -1.51 -78.19 2.96
N ARG A 674 -0.61 -78.56 3.89
CA ARG A 674 -0.94 -78.71 5.32
C ARG A 674 -1.19 -77.39 6.04
N LEU A 675 -0.84 -76.25 5.45
CA LEU A 675 -0.95 -74.93 6.08
C LEU A 675 -2.22 -74.15 5.69
N LEU A 676 -3.10 -74.70 4.84
CA LEU A 676 -4.24 -73.95 4.31
C LEU A 676 -5.28 -73.58 5.39
N SER A 677 -5.50 -72.28 5.57
CA SER A 677 -6.61 -71.75 6.37
C SER A 677 -7.97 -72.16 5.79
N ILE A 678 -9.04 -71.96 6.56
CA ILE A 678 -10.41 -72.09 6.03
C ILE A 678 -10.63 -71.05 4.90
N ASP A 679 -10.06 -69.86 5.04
CA ASP A 679 -10.21 -68.78 4.06
C ASP A 679 -9.49 -69.04 2.72
N PHE A 680 -8.32 -69.71 2.72
CA PHE A 680 -7.72 -70.22 1.48
C PHE A 680 -8.59 -71.32 0.85
N CYS A 681 -9.13 -72.23 1.67
CA CYS A 681 -10.03 -73.29 1.21
C CYS A 681 -11.33 -72.74 0.61
N ASN A 682 -11.85 -71.63 1.13
CA ASN A 682 -13.00 -70.89 0.60
C ASN A 682 -12.63 -70.12 -0.68
N SER A 683 -11.47 -69.46 -0.71
CA SER A 683 -10.97 -68.79 -1.91
C SER A 683 -10.75 -69.77 -3.07
N LEU A 684 -10.16 -70.94 -2.79
CA LEU A 684 -10.02 -72.05 -3.75
C LEU A 684 -11.39 -72.63 -4.16
N THR A 685 -12.36 -72.66 -3.25
CA THR A 685 -13.75 -73.06 -3.55
C THR A 685 -14.41 -72.11 -4.55
N GLU A 686 -14.32 -70.80 -4.33
CA GLU A 686 -14.90 -69.79 -5.23
C GLU A 686 -14.18 -69.74 -6.58
N PHE A 687 -12.85 -69.85 -6.56
CA PHE A 687 -12.02 -70.06 -7.75
C PHE A 687 -12.48 -71.27 -8.56
N LEU A 688 -12.64 -72.46 -7.95
CA LEU A 688 -13.05 -73.67 -8.66
C LEU A 688 -14.49 -73.56 -9.23
N LYS A 689 -15.40 -72.88 -8.53
CA LYS A 689 -16.73 -72.52 -9.10
C LYS A 689 -16.62 -71.61 -10.31
N SER A 690 -15.77 -70.57 -10.26
CA SER A 690 -15.54 -69.67 -11.40
C SER A 690 -14.92 -70.38 -12.62
N CYS A 691 -14.37 -71.58 -12.41
CA CYS A 691 -13.82 -72.44 -13.44
C CYS A 691 -14.81 -73.43 -14.08
N GLU A 692 -16.11 -73.43 -13.74
CA GLU A 692 -17.11 -74.34 -14.34
C GLU A 692 -17.28 -74.15 -15.87
N ASN A 693 -16.66 -73.13 -16.48
CA ASN A 693 -16.39 -73.07 -17.93
C ASN A 693 -15.47 -74.23 -18.38
N ALA A 694 -16.06 -75.18 -19.11
CA ALA A 694 -15.55 -76.55 -19.29
C ALA A 694 -14.07 -76.71 -19.72
N SER A 695 -13.51 -75.82 -20.55
CA SER A 695 -12.13 -75.94 -21.05
C SER A 695 -11.06 -75.64 -19.98
N LYS A 696 -11.34 -74.72 -19.05
CA LYS A 696 -10.44 -74.44 -17.91
C LYS A 696 -10.55 -75.53 -16.85
N PHE A 697 -11.77 -75.99 -16.57
CA PHE A 697 -12.03 -77.11 -15.67
C PHE A 697 -11.19 -78.35 -16.01
N ASP A 698 -11.21 -78.77 -17.28
CA ASP A 698 -10.45 -79.94 -17.75
C ASP A 698 -8.95 -79.80 -17.52
N THR A 699 -8.39 -78.62 -17.81
CA THR A 699 -6.95 -78.38 -17.69
C THR A 699 -6.50 -78.38 -16.22
N ILE A 700 -7.30 -77.78 -15.34
CA ILE A 700 -7.06 -77.77 -13.89
C ILE A 700 -7.18 -79.19 -13.33
N MET A 701 -8.23 -79.94 -13.71
CA MET A 701 -8.41 -81.31 -13.25
C MET A 701 -7.38 -82.29 -13.84
N MET A 702 -6.86 -82.08 -15.06
CA MET A 702 -5.70 -82.81 -15.57
C MET A 702 -4.48 -82.56 -14.70
N ALA A 703 -4.09 -81.30 -14.45
CA ALA A 703 -2.94 -80.97 -13.61
C ALA A 703 -3.06 -81.53 -12.16
N LEU A 704 -4.28 -81.57 -11.62
CA LEU A 704 -4.55 -82.15 -10.29
C LEU A 704 -4.54 -83.69 -10.28
N THR A 705 -4.91 -84.35 -11.38
CA THR A 705 -4.99 -85.82 -11.46
C THR A 705 -3.77 -86.49 -12.08
N GLU A 706 -2.86 -85.73 -12.69
CA GLU A 706 -1.48 -86.17 -12.97
C GLU A 706 -0.69 -86.48 -11.69
N ASN A 707 -1.16 -85.98 -10.52
CA ASN A 707 -0.65 -86.35 -9.21
C ASN A 707 -1.80 -86.86 -8.31
N LEU A 708 -2.49 -87.90 -8.76
CA LEU A 708 -3.78 -88.32 -8.20
C LEU A 708 -3.71 -88.68 -6.70
N ASP A 709 -2.65 -89.36 -6.25
CA ASP A 709 -2.48 -89.68 -4.82
C ASP A 709 -2.35 -88.41 -3.95
N MET A 710 -1.70 -87.35 -4.44
CA MET A 710 -1.70 -86.04 -3.77
C MET A 710 -3.13 -85.48 -3.68
N TYR A 711 -3.89 -85.50 -4.78
CA TYR A 711 -5.25 -84.97 -4.78
C TYR A 711 -6.19 -85.77 -3.86
N LEU A 712 -6.10 -87.09 -3.86
CA LEU A 712 -6.89 -87.96 -2.99
C LEU A 712 -6.50 -87.80 -1.52
N THR A 713 -5.21 -87.66 -1.22
CA THR A 713 -4.72 -87.30 0.12
C THR A 713 -5.26 -85.93 0.55
N PHE A 714 -5.27 -84.94 -0.34
CA PHE A 714 -5.83 -83.62 -0.06
C PHE A 714 -7.34 -83.65 0.21
N VAL A 715 -8.11 -84.46 -0.53
CA VAL A 715 -9.54 -84.68 -0.25
C VAL A 715 -9.75 -85.39 1.09
N ALA A 716 -8.87 -86.34 1.47
CA ALA A 716 -8.92 -86.99 2.78
C ALA A 716 -8.63 -86.02 3.93
N GLU A 717 -7.56 -85.22 3.84
CA GLU A 717 -7.22 -84.21 4.85
C GLU A 717 -8.28 -83.10 4.94
N ALA A 718 -8.87 -82.68 3.82
CA ALA A 718 -9.98 -81.72 3.82
C ALA A 718 -11.25 -82.27 4.51
N ILE A 719 -11.44 -83.59 4.54
CA ILE A 719 -12.53 -84.26 5.26
C ILE A 719 -12.21 -84.40 6.75
N LYS A 720 -10.98 -84.80 7.08
CA LYS A 720 -10.49 -84.90 8.47
C LYS A 720 -10.50 -83.55 9.20
N ALA A 721 -10.21 -82.46 8.49
CA ALA A 721 -10.28 -81.10 9.00
C ALA A 721 -11.70 -80.50 9.02
N GLU A 722 -12.75 -81.33 8.95
CA GLU A 722 -14.18 -80.97 8.97
C GLU A 722 -14.62 -79.93 7.91
N LYS A 723 -13.82 -79.68 6.85
CA LYS A 723 -14.11 -78.70 5.78
C LYS A 723 -15.14 -79.24 4.78
N GLY A 724 -16.26 -79.72 5.29
CA GLY A 724 -17.25 -80.56 4.59
C GLY A 724 -17.79 -79.97 3.28
N LEU A 725 -17.90 -78.64 3.17
CA LEU A 725 -18.36 -77.99 1.94
C LEU A 725 -17.30 -78.06 0.81
N LEU A 726 -16.03 -77.74 1.11
CA LEU A 726 -14.92 -77.90 0.15
C LEU A 726 -14.78 -79.38 -0.23
N ALA A 727 -14.74 -80.27 0.76
CA ALA A 727 -14.65 -81.71 0.54
C ALA A 727 -15.76 -82.25 -0.38
N LYS A 728 -17.02 -81.88 -0.13
CA LYS A 728 -18.18 -82.26 -0.95
C LYS A 728 -18.09 -81.75 -2.39
N GLN A 729 -17.41 -80.62 -2.61
CA GLN A 729 -17.18 -80.03 -3.93
C GLN A 729 -15.97 -80.64 -4.65
N LEU A 730 -14.79 -80.77 -4.02
CA LEU A 730 -13.63 -81.49 -4.57
C LEU A 730 -14.01 -82.91 -5.01
N LYS A 731 -14.78 -83.60 -4.15
CA LYS A 731 -15.37 -84.92 -4.46
C LYS A 731 -16.35 -84.89 -5.63
N LYS A 732 -17.17 -83.82 -5.79
CA LYS A 732 -18.03 -83.64 -6.98
C LYS A 732 -17.18 -83.47 -8.25
N MET A 733 -16.15 -82.63 -8.19
CA MET A 733 -15.32 -82.28 -9.35
C MET A 733 -14.47 -83.46 -9.82
N LEU A 734 -13.90 -84.25 -8.91
CA LEU A 734 -13.16 -85.47 -9.26
C LEU A 734 -14.06 -86.51 -9.95
N ILE A 735 -15.27 -86.72 -9.42
CA ILE A 735 -16.27 -87.61 -10.00
C ILE A 735 -16.67 -87.16 -11.42
N LEU A 736 -17.02 -85.88 -11.60
CA LEU A 736 -17.35 -85.32 -12.91
C LEU A 736 -16.20 -85.43 -13.91
N TYR A 737 -14.97 -85.22 -13.46
CA TYR A 737 -13.77 -85.38 -14.30
C TYR A 737 -13.56 -86.84 -14.73
N TRP A 738 -13.64 -87.82 -13.83
CA TRP A 738 -13.52 -89.24 -14.20
C TRP A 738 -14.63 -89.70 -15.15
N MET A 739 -15.87 -89.23 -14.96
CA MET A 739 -16.97 -89.48 -15.89
C MET A 739 -16.67 -88.91 -17.28
N LYS A 740 -16.15 -87.68 -17.34
CA LYS A 740 -15.77 -87.02 -18.61
C LYS A 740 -14.59 -87.71 -19.29
N GLN A 741 -13.65 -88.25 -18.51
CA GLN A 741 -12.56 -89.13 -18.95
C GLN A 741 -13.01 -90.58 -19.23
N LYS A 742 -14.32 -90.86 -19.20
CA LYS A 742 -14.96 -92.17 -19.45
C LYS A 742 -14.34 -93.34 -18.66
N LYS A 743 -13.85 -93.08 -17.44
CA LYS A 743 -13.30 -94.13 -16.57
C LYS A 743 -14.44 -95.06 -16.12
N ASN A 744 -14.30 -96.36 -16.32
CA ASN A 744 -15.28 -97.32 -15.82
C ASN A 744 -15.20 -97.43 -14.27
N PHE A 745 -16.20 -98.06 -13.65
CA PHE A 745 -16.29 -98.14 -12.19
C PHE A 745 -15.10 -98.86 -11.55
N GLU A 746 -14.60 -99.93 -12.17
CA GLU A 746 -13.45 -100.69 -11.65
C GLU A 746 -12.14 -99.89 -11.80
N SER A 747 -11.94 -99.15 -12.90
CA SER A 747 -10.81 -98.22 -13.02
C SER A 747 -10.85 -97.12 -11.96
N VAL A 748 -12.02 -96.59 -11.61
CA VAL A 748 -12.12 -95.60 -10.51
C VAL A 748 -11.84 -96.23 -9.15
N LYS A 749 -12.28 -97.47 -8.93
CA LYS A 749 -12.04 -98.28 -7.72
C LYS A 749 -10.57 -98.61 -7.52
N GLU A 750 -9.84 -98.97 -8.58
CA GLU A 750 -8.37 -99.10 -8.58
C GLU A 750 -7.70 -97.78 -8.20
N LEU A 751 -8.10 -96.68 -8.84
CA LEU A 751 -7.56 -95.34 -8.60
C LEU A 751 -7.83 -94.76 -7.20
N VAL A 752 -8.69 -95.38 -6.37
CA VAL A 752 -8.90 -95.00 -4.96
C VAL A 752 -8.44 -96.06 -3.96
N THR A 753 -7.63 -97.04 -4.38
CA THR A 753 -7.10 -98.09 -3.48
C THR A 753 -6.19 -97.55 -2.38
N SER A 754 -5.48 -96.43 -2.63
CA SER A 754 -4.63 -95.72 -1.66
C SER A 754 -5.41 -94.90 -0.62
N VAL A 755 -6.75 -94.87 -0.69
CA VAL A 755 -7.60 -93.97 0.10
C VAL A 755 -8.28 -94.71 1.26
N GLU A 756 -8.35 -94.03 2.41
CA GLU A 756 -9.04 -94.50 3.62
C GLU A 756 -10.45 -95.02 3.32
N GLU A 757 -10.77 -96.23 3.82
CA GLU A 757 -11.89 -97.06 3.37
C GLU A 757 -13.26 -96.34 3.44
N GLY A 758 -13.49 -95.51 4.47
CA GLY A 758 -14.72 -94.70 4.58
C GLY A 758 -14.86 -93.67 3.46
N LEU A 759 -13.78 -92.96 3.12
CA LEU A 759 -13.77 -92.00 2.02
C LEU A 759 -13.84 -92.70 0.66
N LYS A 760 -13.05 -93.76 0.47
CA LYS A 760 -13.06 -94.64 -0.71
C LYS A 760 -14.47 -95.11 -1.04
N ASN A 761 -15.18 -95.73 -0.09
CA ASN A 761 -16.56 -96.16 -0.31
C ASN A 761 -17.51 -94.98 -0.58
N SER A 762 -17.36 -93.87 0.14
CA SER A 762 -18.14 -92.66 -0.10
C SER A 762 -17.92 -92.08 -1.50
N ILE A 763 -16.70 -92.12 -2.05
CA ILE A 763 -16.37 -91.72 -3.43
C ILE A 763 -17.03 -92.68 -4.41
N LEU A 764 -16.86 -93.99 -4.22
CA LEU A 764 -17.35 -95.02 -5.15
C LEU A 764 -18.88 -95.07 -5.21
N GLU A 765 -19.57 -94.96 -4.07
CA GLU A 765 -21.03 -94.87 -4.03
C GLU A 765 -21.52 -93.66 -4.84
N LYS A 766 -20.93 -92.47 -4.62
CA LYS A 766 -21.31 -91.26 -5.35
C LYS A 766 -20.94 -91.34 -6.84
N TYR A 767 -19.80 -91.95 -7.20
CA TYR A 767 -19.44 -92.20 -8.60
C TYR A 767 -20.47 -93.10 -9.27
N ARG A 768 -20.85 -94.20 -8.61
CA ARG A 768 -21.88 -95.14 -9.06
C ARG A 768 -23.27 -94.52 -9.16
N LEU A 769 -23.57 -93.52 -8.32
CA LEU A 769 -24.82 -92.76 -8.38
C LEU A 769 -24.86 -91.82 -9.59
N GLU A 770 -23.80 -91.05 -9.85
CA GLU A 770 -23.78 -90.16 -11.01
C GLU A 770 -23.67 -90.95 -12.33
N LEU A 771 -22.91 -92.05 -12.36
CA LEU A 771 -22.80 -92.98 -13.51
C LEU A 771 -24.11 -93.76 -13.81
N ARG A 772 -25.13 -93.66 -12.94
CA ARG A 772 -26.51 -94.11 -13.20
C ARG A 772 -27.45 -93.01 -13.71
N LYS A 773 -27.01 -91.74 -13.70
CA LYS A 773 -27.78 -90.59 -14.20
C LYS A 773 -27.33 -90.13 -15.59
N SER A 774 -26.07 -90.41 -15.94
CA SER A 774 -25.48 -90.23 -17.27
C SER A 774 -25.74 -91.43 -18.17
#